data_AF-A0A958BF03-F1
#
_entry.id   AF-A0A958BF03-F1
#
_cell.length_a   1.000
_cell.length_b   1.000
_cell.length_c   1.000
_cell.angle_alpha   90.00
_cell.angle_beta   90.00
_cell.angle_gamma   90.00
#
_symmetry.space_group_name_H-M   'P 1'
#
loop_
_entity.id
_entity.type
_entity.pdbx_description
1 polymer ?
#
loop_
_entity_poly.entity_id
_entity_poly.type
_entity_poly.pdbx_seq_one_letter_code
_entity_poly.pdbx_strand_id
1 'polypeptide(L)'
;MEMRIDRIGLDLGTAAQAEAHAAAAAELGPDMVRLRFGLDGHVEPDTAFLADAGRAVDALRARGLRILAVVDSDLTVAPEGMGAFLDRQPGPLARAWTDEMASNAGRLAASIGDRVAAWEILPLPNVGSPPRIAAGRWASLLGALADAIRGAAPGASIVSGALASSDTDDGMDYLRAAWRAATSGGLWPEGRPPFDGLGLRLSLLPDGGDSEAALAATLRERASRVIETLSELSGDPSGSPDLLVTGLSWDASRIGEELQARNVWTALNALTELPALRTAVWTGLTDANPHGGGATGLCRGSETGPEARRYAWRAFRDFATYARQISPSPLAEAMRDAAREAEDAAAAQALAPAAPASVDASLRDEPTLEQPPDPALAAEPPSEDLATPDLSDAGLGTMAEAEVETAAARSDVGAADASAPLEPGSEARAAEPEAAETDADQAMDADQAADADHAAASEHGLARRLAAGAAAIAALAGRGRSAGDEPTDPTPAIDSEGAEPEPALPDRDAPDTSEEDAPAEPRSEAPGAAAPEPIALPEAEAEAQLSFHIPNAEEVLRGRGFEGERLATLLAAVKRRYGGHEWLPAGDYTITVPGSLLAEAPAGAGEADGGATDRDPVIDEPDAGTAIADGGEASGQAGGAGQDQDAQGAGAAAGGALAEPGAEPQPIEVVAASTGLTNQQVLSALYRAGGGTWTLFERSGLSLRELAAARTQPYRGPELSSLAGLGDAERQALQHEIEDLAGTGPA
;
A
#
# COMPACT_ATOMS: atom_id res chain seq x y z
N MET A 1 -13.16 -1.23 17.25
CA MET A 1 -11.94 -1.91 17.71
C MET A 1 -10.81 -0.93 17.47
N GLU A 2 -10.16 -0.44 18.53
CA GLU A 2 -9.15 0.62 18.38
C GLU A 2 -7.90 0.03 17.71
N MET A 3 -7.42 0.70 16.66
CA MET A 3 -6.25 0.27 15.91
C MET A 3 -5.00 0.59 16.73
N ARG A 4 -4.47 -0.44 17.41
CA ARG A 4 -3.25 -0.33 18.22
C ARG A 4 -2.08 0.15 17.34
N ILE A 5 -1.35 1.15 17.85
CA ILE A 5 -0.22 1.81 17.18
C ILE A 5 0.92 0.81 16.95
N ASP A 6 1.12 0.39 15.70
CA ASP A 6 2.27 -0.43 15.27
C ASP A 6 3.26 0.48 14.56
N ARG A 7 4.19 1.06 15.30
CA ARG A 7 4.98 2.20 14.78
C ARG A 7 5.84 1.84 13.58
N ILE A 8 6.34 0.61 13.49
CA ILE A 8 7.30 0.21 12.46
C ILE A 8 6.82 -1.05 11.74
N GLY A 9 6.76 -0.96 10.41
CA GLY A 9 6.46 -2.07 9.53
C GLY A 9 7.51 -2.35 8.46
N LEU A 10 7.39 -3.52 7.84
CA LEU A 10 8.26 -3.97 6.77
C LEU A 10 7.45 -4.67 5.67
N ASP A 11 7.69 -4.33 4.41
CA ASP A 11 7.07 -4.99 3.26
C ASP A 11 7.86 -6.25 2.85
N LEU A 12 7.20 -7.40 2.93
CA LEU A 12 7.78 -8.71 2.63
C LEU A 12 7.56 -9.17 1.18
N GLY A 13 6.84 -8.40 0.37
CA GLY A 13 6.44 -8.77 -0.98
C GLY A 13 5.18 -9.61 -0.99
N THR A 14 5.24 -10.78 -1.61
CA THR A 14 4.08 -11.65 -1.87
C THR A 14 3.90 -12.73 -0.80
N ALA A 15 2.66 -13.24 -0.67
CA ALA A 15 2.34 -14.39 0.18
C ALA A 15 3.22 -15.62 -0.13
N ALA A 16 3.55 -15.85 -1.40
CA ALA A 16 4.43 -16.93 -1.84
C ALA A 16 5.86 -16.82 -1.27
N GLN A 17 6.35 -15.61 -1.01
CA GLN A 17 7.68 -15.35 -0.45
C GLN A 17 7.70 -15.31 1.08
N ALA A 18 6.53 -15.16 1.73
CA ALA A 18 6.41 -14.90 3.16
C ALA A 18 7.13 -15.92 4.05
N GLU A 19 7.00 -17.22 3.74
CA GLU A 19 7.59 -18.27 4.56
C GLU A 19 9.12 -18.22 4.54
N ALA A 20 9.72 -18.04 3.36
CA ALA A 20 11.17 -17.87 3.21
C ALA A 20 11.68 -16.59 3.89
N HIS A 21 10.84 -15.55 3.93
CA HIS A 21 11.18 -14.24 4.51
C HIS A 21 10.90 -14.15 6.02
N ALA A 22 10.13 -15.06 6.61
CA ALA A 22 9.65 -14.95 8.00
C ALA A 22 10.77 -14.93 9.05
N ALA A 23 11.89 -15.65 8.82
CA ALA A 23 13.05 -15.62 9.72
C ALA A 23 13.79 -14.30 9.68
N ALA A 24 14.06 -13.79 8.49
CA ALA A 24 14.67 -12.49 8.25
C ALA A 24 13.83 -11.35 8.85
N ALA A 25 12.51 -11.37 8.62
CA ALA A 25 11.59 -10.39 9.18
C ALA A 25 11.62 -10.40 10.72
N ALA A 26 11.54 -11.57 11.34
CA ALA A 26 11.59 -11.70 12.79
C ALA A 26 12.91 -11.20 13.40
N GLU A 27 14.04 -11.37 12.70
CA GLU A 27 15.34 -10.85 13.12
C GLU A 27 15.40 -9.31 13.10
N LEU A 28 14.83 -8.68 12.06
CA LEU A 28 14.72 -7.23 11.97
C LEU A 28 13.78 -6.66 13.06
N GLY A 29 12.80 -7.46 13.45
CA GLY A 29 11.83 -7.15 14.50
C GLY A 29 10.92 -5.96 14.17
N PRO A 30 10.24 -5.88 13.02
CA PRO A 30 9.13 -4.95 12.85
C PRO A 30 7.93 -5.38 13.73
N ASP A 31 7.03 -4.47 14.05
CA ASP A 31 5.79 -4.78 14.78
C ASP A 31 4.73 -5.36 13.81
N MET A 32 4.77 -4.89 12.56
CA MET A 32 3.85 -5.28 11.49
C MET A 32 4.60 -5.61 10.20
N VAL A 33 4.06 -6.53 9.41
CA VAL A 33 4.55 -6.82 8.06
C VAL A 33 3.44 -6.60 7.03
N ARG A 34 3.80 -5.97 5.92
CA ARG A 34 2.93 -5.75 4.77
C ARG A 34 3.10 -6.92 3.80
N LEU A 35 1.98 -7.55 3.42
CA LEU A 35 1.99 -8.77 2.62
C LEU A 35 0.93 -8.74 1.50
N ARG A 36 1.37 -8.88 0.24
CA ARG A 36 0.51 -8.90 -0.95
C ARG A 36 -0.06 -10.28 -1.22
N PHE A 37 -1.35 -10.31 -1.53
CA PHE A 37 -2.03 -11.48 -2.07
C PHE A 37 -2.44 -11.20 -3.52
N GLY A 38 -1.70 -11.76 -4.46
CA GLY A 38 -2.07 -11.85 -5.87
C GLY A 38 -2.47 -13.28 -6.21
N LEU A 39 -3.15 -13.50 -7.33
CA LEU A 39 -3.53 -14.86 -7.73
C LEU A 39 -2.33 -15.73 -8.13
N ASP A 40 -1.17 -15.16 -8.49
CA ASP A 40 0.09 -15.89 -8.73
C ASP A 40 -0.05 -17.13 -9.65
N GLY A 41 -0.86 -16.99 -10.71
CA GLY A 41 -1.14 -18.06 -11.68
C GLY A 41 -2.41 -18.88 -11.39
N HIS A 42 -3.05 -18.68 -10.24
CA HIS A 42 -4.40 -19.17 -9.97
C HIS A 42 -5.44 -18.38 -10.78
N VAL A 43 -6.55 -19.03 -11.11
CA VAL A 43 -7.65 -18.36 -11.83
C VAL A 43 -8.61 -17.66 -10.87
N GLU A 44 -8.67 -18.13 -9.64
CA GLU A 44 -9.43 -17.55 -8.55
C GLU A 44 -8.86 -18.01 -7.20
N PRO A 45 -9.29 -17.44 -6.07
CA PRO A 45 -8.94 -17.92 -4.73
C PRO A 45 -9.54 -19.30 -4.42
N ASP A 46 -9.01 -20.34 -5.06
CA ASP A 46 -9.39 -21.73 -4.85
C ASP A 46 -8.92 -22.25 -3.48
N THR A 47 -9.28 -23.50 -3.15
CA THR A 47 -8.91 -24.10 -1.85
C THR A 47 -7.40 -24.17 -1.64
N ALA A 48 -6.61 -24.38 -2.69
CA ALA A 48 -5.15 -24.45 -2.56
C ALA A 48 -4.58 -23.06 -2.28
N PHE A 49 -4.98 -22.05 -3.07
CA PHE A 49 -4.60 -20.66 -2.85
C PHE A 49 -4.93 -20.20 -1.43
N LEU A 50 -6.16 -20.45 -0.96
CA LEU A 50 -6.59 -20.04 0.38
C LEU A 50 -5.83 -20.76 1.49
N ALA A 51 -5.47 -22.03 1.29
CA ALA A 51 -4.63 -22.78 2.22
C ALA A 51 -3.20 -22.23 2.26
N ASP A 52 -2.65 -21.85 1.11
CA ASP A 52 -1.30 -21.28 0.98
C ASP A 52 -1.24 -19.89 1.64
N ALA A 53 -2.24 -19.04 1.38
CA ALA A 53 -2.42 -17.76 2.07
C ALA A 53 -2.50 -17.95 3.61
N GLY A 54 -3.26 -18.96 4.06
CA GLY A 54 -3.34 -19.32 5.47
C GLY A 54 -1.99 -19.71 6.07
N ARG A 55 -1.21 -20.56 5.39
CA ARG A 55 0.12 -20.97 5.87
C ARG A 55 1.09 -19.80 5.95
N ALA A 56 1.08 -18.91 4.95
CA ALA A 56 1.91 -17.70 4.95
C ALA A 56 1.60 -16.80 6.17
N VAL A 57 0.31 -16.56 6.44
CA VAL A 57 -0.13 -15.78 7.61
C VAL A 57 0.27 -16.46 8.92
N ASP A 58 0.02 -17.77 9.04
CA ASP A 58 0.33 -18.51 10.27
C ASP A 58 1.84 -18.55 10.56
N ALA A 59 2.69 -18.67 9.52
CA ALA A 59 4.15 -18.62 9.66
C ALA A 59 4.64 -17.28 10.23
N LEU A 60 4.07 -16.17 9.78
CA LEU A 60 4.40 -14.83 10.27
C LEU A 60 3.89 -14.61 11.71
N ARG A 61 2.65 -15.03 12.01
CA ARG A 61 2.07 -14.93 13.35
C ARG A 61 2.81 -15.78 14.38
N ALA A 62 3.29 -16.96 13.98
CA ALA A 62 4.11 -17.81 14.85
C ALA A 62 5.43 -17.11 15.29
N ARG A 63 5.83 -16.04 14.60
CA ARG A 63 6.96 -15.18 14.95
C ARG A 63 6.56 -13.89 15.66
N GLY A 64 5.29 -13.75 16.04
CA GLY A 64 4.76 -12.58 16.74
C GLY A 64 4.52 -11.37 15.83
N LEU A 65 4.57 -11.54 14.50
CA LEU A 65 4.37 -10.45 13.55
C LEU A 65 2.87 -10.23 13.29
N ARG A 66 2.44 -8.96 13.28
CA ARG A 66 1.11 -8.56 12.79
C ARG A 66 1.14 -8.41 11.26
N ILE A 67 0.02 -8.63 10.59
CA ILE A 67 -0.04 -8.62 9.12
C ILE A 67 -0.97 -7.53 8.62
N LEU A 68 -0.46 -6.63 7.78
CA LEU A 68 -1.24 -5.78 6.88
C LEU A 68 -1.39 -6.54 5.55
N ALA A 69 -2.58 -7.10 5.31
CA ALA A 69 -2.87 -7.86 4.10
C ALA A 69 -3.23 -6.91 2.96
N VAL A 70 -2.54 -7.02 1.83
CA VAL A 70 -2.74 -6.14 0.68
C VAL A 70 -3.52 -6.88 -0.39
N VAL A 71 -4.68 -6.31 -0.75
CA VAL A 71 -5.49 -6.69 -1.92
C VAL A 71 -5.16 -5.73 -3.05
N ASP A 72 -4.47 -6.23 -4.07
CA ASP A 72 -4.15 -5.47 -5.28
C ASP A 72 -5.01 -5.94 -6.47
N SER A 73 -4.89 -5.25 -7.58
CA SER A 73 -5.40 -5.61 -8.91
C SER A 73 -4.99 -7.00 -9.39
N ASP A 74 -3.97 -7.63 -8.80
CA ASP A 74 -3.59 -9.02 -9.09
C ASP A 74 -4.50 -10.05 -8.40
N LEU A 75 -5.42 -9.64 -7.53
CA LEU A 75 -6.44 -10.54 -6.97
C LEU A 75 -7.61 -10.76 -7.94
N THR A 76 -7.32 -10.65 -9.23
CA THR A 76 -8.21 -10.97 -10.35
C THR A 76 -7.34 -11.37 -11.53
N VAL A 77 -7.91 -12.22 -12.36
CA VAL A 77 -7.35 -12.72 -13.62
C VAL A 77 -7.52 -11.72 -14.76
N ALA A 78 -8.08 -10.55 -14.48
CA ALA A 78 -8.09 -9.44 -15.40
C ALA A 78 -6.65 -9.02 -15.76
N PRO A 79 -6.31 -8.90 -17.05
CA PRO A 79 -5.02 -8.42 -17.51
C PRO A 79 -4.54 -7.14 -16.82
N GLU A 80 -3.22 -7.02 -16.63
CA GLU A 80 -2.55 -5.81 -16.15
C GLU A 80 -3.01 -4.57 -16.96
N GLY A 81 -3.31 -3.47 -16.27
CA GLY A 81 -3.80 -2.23 -16.88
C GLY A 81 -5.32 -2.08 -16.96
N MET A 82 -6.08 -3.09 -16.53
CA MET A 82 -7.53 -2.97 -16.34
C MET A 82 -7.93 -1.84 -15.38
N GLY A 83 -7.08 -1.41 -14.45
CA GLY A 83 -7.34 -0.26 -13.59
C GLY A 83 -7.46 1.08 -14.34
N ALA A 84 -6.97 1.20 -15.58
CA ALA A 84 -6.90 2.44 -16.35
C ALA A 84 -8.27 2.94 -16.91
N PHE A 85 -9.34 2.81 -16.14
CA PHE A 85 -10.68 3.26 -16.55
C PHE A 85 -10.85 4.77 -16.36
N LEU A 86 -11.26 5.44 -17.43
CA LEU A 86 -11.67 6.85 -17.43
C LEU A 86 -12.88 7.10 -16.50
N ASP A 87 -13.11 8.36 -16.11
CA ASP A 87 -14.32 8.86 -15.40
C ASP A 87 -15.58 8.84 -16.29
N ARG A 88 -15.90 7.70 -16.91
CA ARG A 88 -17.15 7.44 -17.63
C ARG A 88 -17.91 6.34 -16.91
N GLN A 89 -19.25 6.34 -16.99
CA GLN A 89 -20.11 5.31 -16.38
C GLN A 89 -19.54 3.90 -16.66
N PRO A 90 -19.47 3.00 -15.65
CA PRO A 90 -18.74 1.76 -15.85
C PRO A 90 -19.52 0.90 -16.83
N GLY A 91 -18.84 0.54 -17.93
CA GLY A 91 -19.31 -0.47 -18.86
C GLY A 91 -19.47 -1.83 -18.15
N PRO A 92 -20.16 -2.80 -18.78
CA PRO A 92 -20.39 -4.12 -18.19
C PRO A 92 -19.12 -4.82 -17.70
N LEU A 93 -18.00 -4.63 -18.41
CA LEU A 93 -16.70 -5.20 -18.06
C LEU A 93 -16.13 -4.64 -16.75
N ALA A 94 -16.11 -3.31 -16.59
CA ALA A 94 -15.59 -2.68 -15.37
C ALA A 94 -16.39 -3.12 -14.13
N ARG A 95 -17.71 -3.36 -14.30
CA ARG A 95 -18.55 -3.93 -13.24
C ARG A 95 -18.19 -5.38 -12.94
N ALA A 96 -18.11 -6.23 -13.97
CA ALA A 96 -17.74 -7.63 -13.78
C ALA A 96 -16.35 -7.78 -13.11
N TRP A 97 -15.41 -6.92 -13.46
CA TRP A 97 -14.09 -6.86 -12.82
C TRP A 97 -14.19 -6.44 -11.35
N THR A 98 -14.96 -5.40 -11.04
CA THR A 98 -15.21 -4.96 -9.66
C THR A 98 -15.86 -6.08 -8.85
N ASP A 99 -16.87 -6.75 -9.41
CA ASP A 99 -17.59 -7.85 -8.78
C ASP A 99 -16.67 -9.05 -8.52
N GLU A 100 -15.80 -9.38 -9.49
CA GLU A 100 -14.80 -10.45 -9.35
C GLU A 100 -13.77 -10.12 -8.26
N MET A 101 -13.19 -8.91 -8.27
CA MET A 101 -12.25 -8.47 -7.22
C MET A 101 -12.90 -8.47 -5.84
N ALA A 102 -14.11 -7.93 -5.71
CA ALA A 102 -14.84 -7.92 -4.45
C ALA A 102 -15.15 -9.35 -3.97
N SER A 103 -15.59 -10.24 -4.88
CA SER A 103 -15.82 -11.66 -4.56
C SER A 103 -14.54 -12.35 -4.10
N ASN A 104 -13.41 -12.12 -4.79
CA ASN A 104 -12.12 -12.70 -4.43
C ASN A 104 -11.60 -12.17 -3.09
N ALA A 105 -11.70 -10.87 -2.85
CA ALA A 105 -11.35 -10.23 -1.59
C ALA A 105 -12.19 -10.79 -0.42
N GLY A 106 -13.50 -10.95 -0.63
CA GLY A 106 -14.40 -11.57 0.35
C GLY A 106 -14.04 -13.03 0.66
N ARG A 107 -13.69 -13.84 -0.35
CA ARG A 107 -13.23 -15.23 -0.14
C ARG A 107 -11.92 -15.30 0.62
N LEU A 108 -10.96 -14.45 0.28
CA LEU A 108 -9.69 -14.34 1.00
C LEU A 108 -9.94 -13.90 2.46
N ALA A 109 -10.77 -12.88 2.67
CA ALA A 109 -11.14 -12.40 4.00
C ALA A 109 -11.87 -13.44 4.86
N ALA A 110 -12.75 -14.24 4.26
CA ALA A 110 -13.39 -15.37 4.96
C ALA A 110 -12.38 -16.42 5.44
N SER A 111 -11.25 -16.56 4.74
CA SER A 111 -10.19 -17.52 5.09
C SER A 111 -9.22 -16.99 6.15
N ILE A 112 -8.76 -15.74 6.04
CA ILE A 112 -7.66 -15.19 6.88
C ILE A 112 -8.04 -13.97 7.73
N GLY A 113 -9.29 -13.50 7.67
CA GLY A 113 -9.71 -12.19 8.21
C GLY A 113 -9.52 -12.01 9.71
N ASP A 114 -9.69 -13.06 10.51
CA ASP A 114 -9.45 -13.05 11.96
C ASP A 114 -7.96 -13.14 12.34
N ARG A 115 -7.09 -13.38 11.35
CA ARG A 115 -5.65 -13.61 11.54
C ARG A 115 -4.80 -12.43 11.10
N VAL A 116 -5.37 -11.48 10.35
CA VAL A 116 -4.67 -10.28 9.88
C VAL A 116 -5.08 -9.06 10.72
N ALA A 117 -4.20 -8.06 10.81
CA ALA A 117 -4.43 -6.86 11.60
C ALA A 117 -5.28 -5.81 10.85
N ALA A 118 -5.07 -5.69 9.54
CA ALA A 118 -5.78 -4.77 8.68
C ALA A 118 -5.67 -5.20 7.20
N TRP A 119 -6.51 -4.61 6.35
CA TRP A 119 -6.59 -4.86 4.92
C TRP A 119 -6.31 -3.59 4.13
N GLU A 120 -5.19 -3.54 3.40
CA GLU A 120 -4.90 -2.48 2.46
C GLU A 120 -5.52 -2.79 1.09
N ILE A 121 -6.30 -1.87 0.53
CA ILE A 121 -7.05 -2.09 -0.73
C ILE A 121 -6.56 -1.20 -1.87
N LEU A 122 -6.07 -1.80 -2.95
CA LEU A 122 -5.66 -1.13 -4.20
C LEU A 122 -4.54 -0.08 -4.00
N PRO A 123 -3.30 -0.51 -3.68
CA PRO A 123 -2.19 0.41 -3.53
C PRO A 123 -1.85 1.13 -4.85
N LEU A 124 -1.37 2.37 -4.73
CA LEU A 124 -0.89 3.23 -5.82
C LEU A 124 -1.90 3.51 -6.95
N PRO A 125 -3.17 3.81 -6.64
CA PRO A 125 -4.20 4.02 -7.66
C PRO A 125 -3.94 5.29 -8.50
N ASN A 126 -3.10 6.19 -8.01
CA ASN A 126 -2.80 7.49 -8.61
C ASN A 126 -1.44 7.55 -9.34
N VAL A 127 -0.66 6.46 -9.36
CA VAL A 127 0.65 6.40 -10.05
C VAL A 127 0.49 6.13 -11.53
N GLY A 128 1.42 6.68 -12.33
CA GLY A 128 1.57 6.41 -13.75
C GLY A 128 1.09 7.56 -14.63
N SER A 129 1.54 7.56 -15.89
CA SER A 129 0.95 8.45 -16.89
C SER A 129 -0.51 8.07 -17.13
N PRO A 130 -1.42 9.05 -17.26
CA PRO A 130 -2.80 8.76 -17.62
C PRO A 130 -2.90 7.81 -18.82
N PRO A 131 -3.83 6.83 -18.78
CA PRO A 131 -4.90 6.70 -17.79
C PRO A 131 -4.46 5.91 -16.53
N ARG A 132 -4.46 6.60 -15.38
CA ARG A 132 -4.47 5.99 -14.03
C ARG A 132 -5.91 5.72 -13.60
N ILE A 133 -6.15 4.95 -12.53
CA ILE A 133 -7.51 4.73 -12.00
C ILE A 133 -8.09 6.11 -11.69
N ALA A 134 -9.23 6.47 -12.30
CA ALA A 134 -9.84 7.76 -12.03
C ALA A 134 -10.38 7.83 -10.59
N ALA A 135 -10.33 9.01 -9.96
CA ALA A 135 -10.56 9.12 -8.52
C ALA A 135 -11.96 8.65 -8.07
N GLY A 136 -13.00 8.93 -8.86
CA GLY A 136 -14.35 8.44 -8.58
C GLY A 136 -14.49 6.92 -8.78
N ARG A 137 -13.71 6.34 -9.70
CA ARG A 137 -13.65 4.89 -9.90
C ARG A 137 -12.98 4.20 -8.72
N TRP A 138 -11.85 4.74 -8.26
CA TRP A 138 -11.19 4.24 -7.05
C TRP A 138 -12.11 4.28 -5.84
N ALA A 139 -12.83 5.39 -5.61
CA ALA A 139 -13.78 5.48 -4.50
C ALA A 139 -14.88 4.41 -4.56
N SER A 140 -15.39 4.10 -5.76
CA SER A 140 -16.39 3.03 -5.97
C SER A 140 -15.81 1.64 -5.73
N LEU A 141 -14.60 1.36 -6.22
CA LEU A 141 -13.91 0.08 -6.03
C LEU A 141 -13.59 -0.15 -4.55
N LEU A 142 -13.06 0.88 -3.90
CA LEU A 142 -12.71 0.84 -2.49
C LEU A 142 -13.93 0.50 -1.62
N GLY A 143 -15.09 1.11 -1.91
CA GLY A 143 -16.36 0.77 -1.24
C GLY A 143 -16.75 -0.70 -1.45
N ALA A 144 -16.81 -1.16 -2.71
CA ALA A 144 -17.21 -2.53 -3.02
C ALA A 144 -16.31 -3.60 -2.38
N LEU A 145 -14.98 -3.38 -2.39
CA LEU A 145 -14.03 -4.30 -1.77
C LEU A 145 -14.11 -4.25 -0.23
N ALA A 146 -14.24 -3.06 0.36
CA ALA A 146 -14.38 -2.91 1.81
C ALA A 146 -15.66 -3.61 2.31
N ASP A 147 -16.78 -3.45 1.60
CA ASP A 147 -18.04 -4.12 1.93
C ASP A 147 -17.93 -5.64 1.82
N ALA A 148 -17.27 -6.15 0.78
CA ALA A 148 -17.06 -7.59 0.63
C ALA A 148 -16.16 -8.18 1.72
N ILE A 149 -15.08 -7.48 2.08
CA ILE A 149 -14.17 -7.88 3.16
C ILE A 149 -14.91 -7.86 4.49
N ARG A 150 -15.61 -6.78 4.84
CA ARG A 150 -16.36 -6.69 6.10
C ARG A 150 -17.56 -7.64 6.14
N GLY A 151 -18.19 -7.93 5.01
CA GLY A 151 -19.24 -8.94 4.91
C GLY A 151 -18.74 -10.34 5.28
N ALA A 152 -17.49 -10.67 4.89
CA ALA A 152 -16.85 -11.95 5.22
C ALA A 152 -16.17 -11.95 6.60
N ALA A 153 -15.64 -10.80 7.04
CA ALA A 153 -14.93 -10.60 8.30
C ALA A 153 -15.42 -9.30 8.98
N PRO A 154 -16.52 -9.33 9.76
CA PRO A 154 -17.18 -8.13 10.29
C PRO A 154 -16.32 -7.21 11.16
N GLY A 155 -15.21 -7.71 11.72
CA GLY A 155 -14.25 -6.92 12.50
C GLY A 155 -13.05 -6.39 11.71
N ALA A 156 -13.03 -6.56 10.38
CA ALA A 156 -11.89 -6.16 9.56
C ALA A 156 -11.66 -4.64 9.58
N SER A 157 -10.44 -4.25 9.93
CA SER A 157 -9.94 -2.89 9.73
C SER A 157 -9.52 -2.71 8.27
N ILE A 158 -10.00 -1.65 7.63
CA ILE A 158 -9.75 -1.35 6.23
C ILE A 158 -8.81 -0.13 6.13
N VAL A 159 -7.73 -0.31 5.39
CA VAL A 159 -6.79 0.74 5.02
C VAL A 159 -6.97 1.02 3.53
N SER A 160 -7.18 2.27 3.15
CA SER A 160 -7.17 2.62 1.74
C SER A 160 -5.78 2.34 1.17
N GLY A 161 -5.70 1.76 -0.02
CA GLY A 161 -4.42 1.50 -0.67
C GLY A 161 -3.59 2.76 -0.83
N ALA A 162 -2.27 2.59 -0.69
CA ALA A 162 -1.31 3.67 -0.62
C ALA A 162 -1.47 4.70 -1.74
N LEU A 163 -1.91 5.91 -1.41
CA LEU A 163 -1.81 7.01 -2.36
C LEU A 163 -0.33 7.38 -2.50
N ALA A 164 0.18 7.41 -3.73
CA ALA A 164 1.52 7.91 -3.95
C ALA A 164 1.56 9.41 -3.70
N SER A 165 2.54 9.83 -2.92
CA SER A 165 2.89 11.23 -2.74
C SER A 165 4.37 11.40 -3.06
N SER A 166 4.63 12.05 -4.18
CA SER A 166 5.95 12.36 -4.71
C SER A 166 6.02 13.84 -5.12
N ASP A 167 7.12 14.23 -5.73
CA ASP A 167 7.27 15.58 -6.30
C ASP A 167 6.41 15.78 -7.56
N THR A 168 6.03 14.70 -8.25
CA THR A 168 5.24 14.74 -9.49
C THR A 168 3.76 14.44 -9.28
N ASP A 169 3.46 13.58 -8.31
CA ASP A 169 2.10 13.15 -7.99
C ASP A 169 1.79 13.47 -6.54
N ASP A 170 0.98 14.49 -6.32
CA ASP A 170 0.44 14.80 -5.00
C ASP A 170 -0.81 13.94 -4.76
N GLY A 171 -0.68 12.93 -3.90
CA GLY A 171 -1.79 12.08 -3.48
C GLY A 171 -2.97 12.86 -2.92
N MET A 172 -2.77 14.11 -2.48
CA MET A 172 -3.83 14.92 -1.87
C MET A 172 -4.87 15.41 -2.85
N ASP A 173 -4.46 15.80 -4.07
CA ASP A 173 -5.42 16.22 -5.10
C ASP A 173 -6.26 15.03 -5.55
N TYR A 174 -5.63 13.85 -5.65
CA TYR A 174 -6.33 12.61 -5.93
C TYR A 174 -7.34 12.27 -4.83
N LEU A 175 -6.94 12.36 -3.55
CA LEU A 175 -7.82 12.11 -2.42
C LEU A 175 -9.02 13.07 -2.41
N ARG A 176 -8.79 14.37 -2.58
CA ARG A 176 -9.88 15.37 -2.64
C ARG A 176 -10.85 15.10 -3.79
N ALA A 177 -10.33 14.71 -4.96
CA ALA A 177 -11.15 14.34 -6.10
C ALA A 177 -12.00 13.08 -5.83
N ALA A 178 -11.41 12.06 -5.20
CA ALA A 178 -12.10 10.84 -4.82
C ALA A 178 -13.20 11.11 -3.79
N TRP A 179 -12.88 11.87 -2.74
CA TRP A 179 -13.83 12.24 -1.69
C TRP A 179 -15.01 13.03 -2.26
N ARG A 180 -14.76 14.00 -3.14
CA ARG A 180 -15.80 14.77 -3.82
C ARG A 180 -16.67 13.87 -4.70
N ALA A 181 -16.06 13.00 -5.50
CA ALA A 181 -16.80 12.07 -6.35
C ALA A 181 -17.67 11.11 -5.52
N ALA A 182 -17.15 10.64 -4.39
CA ALA A 182 -17.85 9.72 -3.52
C ALA A 182 -19.05 10.36 -2.81
N THR A 183 -18.87 11.54 -2.25
CA THR A 183 -19.91 12.32 -1.58
C THR A 183 -20.98 12.80 -2.55
N SER A 184 -20.61 13.40 -3.68
CA SER A 184 -21.56 13.87 -4.69
C SER A 184 -22.28 12.74 -5.43
N GLY A 185 -21.60 11.61 -5.65
CA GLY A 185 -22.15 10.43 -6.31
C GLY A 185 -22.90 9.48 -5.38
N GLY A 186 -22.91 9.72 -4.07
CA GLY A 186 -23.50 8.82 -3.07
C GLY A 186 -22.83 7.44 -3.01
N LEU A 187 -21.54 7.35 -3.38
CA LEU A 187 -20.77 6.10 -3.35
C LEU A 187 -20.42 5.69 -1.91
N TRP A 188 -20.31 6.66 -1.02
CA TRP A 188 -19.97 6.48 0.39
C TRP A 188 -21.19 6.80 1.24
N PRO A 189 -21.77 5.79 1.94
CA PRO A 189 -22.95 5.99 2.77
C PRO A 189 -22.73 7.12 3.78
N GLU A 190 -23.70 8.04 3.84
CA GLU A 190 -23.65 9.21 4.76
C GLU A 190 -22.42 10.12 4.57
N GLY A 191 -21.73 10.02 3.42
CA GLY A 191 -20.47 10.73 3.16
C GLY A 191 -19.28 10.19 3.94
N ARG A 192 -19.41 9.03 4.60
CA ARG A 192 -18.34 8.42 5.40
C ARG A 192 -17.46 7.52 4.55
N PRO A 193 -16.13 7.68 4.59
CA PRO A 193 -15.24 6.80 3.85
C PRO A 193 -15.41 5.34 4.29
N PRO A 194 -15.27 4.37 3.37
CA PRO A 194 -15.40 2.95 3.68
C PRO A 194 -14.13 2.37 4.34
N PHE A 195 -13.19 3.20 4.77
CA PHE A 195 -11.91 2.81 5.35
C PHE A 195 -11.69 3.44 6.72
N ASP A 196 -10.96 2.72 7.57
CA ASP A 196 -10.59 3.11 8.94
C ASP A 196 -9.24 3.85 8.95
N GLY A 197 -8.39 3.64 7.94
CA GLY A 197 -7.14 4.38 7.76
C GLY A 197 -6.82 4.69 6.30
N LEU A 198 -6.08 5.78 6.07
CA LEU A 198 -5.53 6.15 4.77
C LEU A 198 -4.11 5.61 4.63
N GLY A 199 -3.85 4.77 3.63
CA GLY A 199 -2.50 4.39 3.23
C GLY A 199 -1.83 5.50 2.39
N LEU A 200 -0.56 5.76 2.66
CA LEU A 200 0.28 6.72 1.95
C LEU A 200 1.61 6.06 1.57
N ARG A 201 2.03 6.28 0.32
CA ARG A 201 3.37 5.92 -0.13
C ARG A 201 4.18 7.19 -0.40
N LEU A 202 5.27 7.35 0.35
CA LEU A 202 6.15 8.50 0.23
C LEU A 202 7.30 8.16 -0.73
N SER A 203 7.43 8.94 -1.80
CA SER A 203 8.53 8.85 -2.77
C SER A 203 9.10 10.25 -2.98
N LEU A 204 9.73 10.75 -1.93
CA LEU A 204 10.24 12.12 -1.80
C LEU A 204 11.76 12.12 -1.84
N LEU A 205 12.34 13.19 -2.37
CA LEU A 205 13.79 13.38 -2.42
C LEU A 205 14.48 12.15 -3.03
N PRO A 206 14.26 11.85 -4.32
CA PRO A 206 14.77 10.63 -4.93
C PRO A 206 16.31 10.54 -4.94
N ASP A 207 17.00 11.67 -4.78
CA ASP A 207 18.46 11.76 -4.59
C ASP A 207 18.91 11.56 -3.13
N GLY A 208 17.97 11.21 -2.24
CA GLY A 208 18.23 10.90 -0.83
C GLY A 208 18.28 12.12 0.11
N GLY A 209 18.24 13.33 -0.43
CA GLY A 209 18.23 14.58 0.33
C GLY A 209 19.59 14.98 0.89
N ASP A 210 19.83 16.30 0.94
CA ASP A 210 21.14 16.87 1.27
C ASP A 210 21.56 16.67 2.73
N SER A 211 20.59 16.55 3.65
CA SER A 211 20.85 16.34 5.08
C SER A 211 19.71 15.59 5.76
N GLU A 212 20.00 15.00 6.93
CA GLU A 212 18.99 14.33 7.77
C GLU A 212 17.89 15.30 8.22
N ALA A 213 18.25 16.53 8.57
CA ALA A 213 17.30 17.55 9.01
C ALA A 213 16.33 17.93 7.88
N ALA A 214 16.85 18.13 6.66
CA ALA A 214 16.03 18.43 5.49
C ALA A 214 15.10 17.26 5.13
N LEU A 215 15.61 16.03 5.16
CA LEU A 215 14.82 14.82 4.94
C LEU A 215 13.71 14.69 5.97
N ALA A 216 14.03 14.79 7.25
CA ALA A 216 13.07 14.69 8.35
C ALA A 216 11.99 15.79 8.28
N ALA A 217 12.39 17.03 7.99
CA ALA A 217 11.46 18.14 7.81
C ALA A 217 10.50 17.88 6.64
N THR A 218 11.01 17.42 5.50
CA THR A 218 10.21 17.13 4.30
C THR A 218 9.19 16.01 4.54
N LEU A 219 9.60 14.94 5.23
CA LEU A 219 8.71 13.82 5.58
C LEU A 219 7.60 14.26 6.54
N ARG A 220 7.94 15.00 7.60
CA ARG A 220 6.96 15.49 8.58
C ARG A 220 5.98 16.46 7.95
N GLU A 221 6.49 17.42 7.17
CA GLU A 221 5.65 18.38 6.44
C GLU A 221 4.65 17.64 5.55
N ARG A 222 5.10 16.67 4.75
CA ARG A 222 4.21 15.94 3.85
C ARG A 222 3.14 15.16 4.59
N ALA A 223 3.52 14.43 5.65
CA ALA A 223 2.57 13.66 6.45
C ALA A 223 1.56 14.56 7.19
N SER A 224 2.01 15.68 7.77
CA SER A 224 1.12 16.66 8.42
C SER A 224 0.11 17.23 7.45
N ARG A 225 0.51 17.59 6.23
CA ARG A 225 -0.41 18.09 5.19
C ARG A 225 -1.50 17.08 4.85
N VAL A 226 -1.17 15.79 4.83
CA VAL A 226 -2.14 14.70 4.60
C VAL A 226 -3.13 14.61 5.76
N ILE A 227 -2.64 14.68 7.00
CA ILE A 227 -3.45 14.66 8.23
C ILE A 227 -4.42 15.84 8.26
N GLU A 228 -3.93 17.04 7.96
CA GLU A 228 -4.74 18.26 7.87
C GLU A 228 -5.84 18.09 6.82
N THR A 229 -5.49 17.62 5.62
CA THR A 229 -6.48 17.40 4.55
C THR A 229 -7.51 16.33 4.92
N LEU A 230 -7.10 15.25 5.60
CA LEU A 230 -8.03 14.23 6.10
C LEU A 230 -9.02 14.83 7.11
N SER A 231 -8.52 15.67 8.01
CA SER A 231 -9.33 16.38 9.01
C SER A 231 -10.31 17.36 8.37
N GLU A 232 -9.87 18.08 7.33
CA GLU A 232 -10.72 18.95 6.53
C GLU A 232 -11.85 18.19 5.82
N LEU A 233 -11.51 17.04 5.21
CA LEU A 233 -12.44 16.24 4.41
C LEU A 233 -13.44 15.47 5.27
N SER A 234 -13.04 15.00 6.45
CA SER A 234 -13.92 14.31 7.40
C SER A 234 -14.90 15.27 8.09
N GLY A 235 -14.52 16.55 8.23
CA GLY A 235 -15.27 17.55 9.00
C GLY A 235 -15.29 17.29 10.51
N ASP A 236 -14.59 16.25 10.98
CA ASP A 236 -14.47 15.88 12.38
C ASP A 236 -13.03 15.41 12.67
N PRO A 237 -12.22 16.22 13.37
CA PRO A 237 -10.84 15.85 13.69
C PRO A 237 -10.75 14.63 14.60
N SER A 238 -11.78 14.33 15.41
CA SER A 238 -11.80 13.17 16.31
C SER A 238 -12.23 11.87 15.63
N GLY A 239 -12.98 11.98 14.53
CA GLY A 239 -13.44 10.86 13.70
C GLY A 239 -12.64 10.67 12.40
N SER A 240 -11.51 11.36 12.24
CA SER A 240 -10.71 11.28 11.03
C SER A 240 -10.04 9.92 10.89
N PRO A 241 -9.99 9.33 9.67
CA PRO A 241 -9.27 8.08 9.44
C PRO A 241 -7.81 8.19 9.87
N ASP A 242 -7.27 7.10 10.41
CA ASP A 242 -5.87 7.02 10.80
C ASP A 242 -4.93 7.17 9.59
N LEU A 243 -3.74 7.77 9.76
CA LEU A 243 -2.73 7.79 8.70
C LEU A 243 -1.74 6.62 8.84
N LEU A 244 -1.51 5.91 7.73
CA LEU A 244 -0.50 4.87 7.62
C LEU A 244 0.45 5.18 6.47
N VAL A 245 1.76 5.28 6.73
CA VAL A 245 2.75 5.28 5.65
C VAL A 245 3.04 3.82 5.30
N THR A 246 2.34 3.27 4.30
CA THR A 246 2.45 1.85 3.91
C THR A 246 3.56 1.59 2.89
N GLY A 247 4.29 2.62 2.46
CA GLY A 247 5.52 2.48 1.70
C GLY A 247 6.43 3.70 1.78
N LEU A 248 7.70 3.45 2.08
CA LEU A 248 8.80 4.41 1.98
C LEU A 248 10.07 3.66 1.57
N SER A 249 10.87 4.21 0.67
CA SER A 249 12.15 3.61 0.26
C SER A 249 13.03 4.60 -0.51
N TRP A 250 14.33 4.31 -0.55
CA TRP A 250 15.27 4.91 -1.49
C TRP A 250 16.04 3.84 -2.24
N ASP A 251 16.31 4.09 -3.52
CA ASP A 251 17.05 3.20 -4.40
C ASP A 251 18.56 3.33 -4.13
N ALA A 252 19.16 2.29 -3.54
CA ALA A 252 20.59 2.27 -3.22
C ALA A 252 21.49 2.34 -4.45
N SER A 253 21.00 1.95 -5.64
CA SER A 253 21.78 2.08 -6.87
C SER A 253 21.94 3.55 -7.30
N ARG A 254 21.01 4.41 -6.87
CA ARG A 254 21.03 5.85 -7.15
C ARG A 254 21.77 6.64 -6.08
N ILE A 255 21.52 6.35 -4.81
CA ILE A 255 21.99 7.19 -3.69
C ILE A 255 23.15 6.57 -2.91
N GLY A 256 23.46 5.28 -3.14
CA GLY A 256 24.44 4.53 -2.36
C GLY A 256 23.85 3.92 -1.08
N GLU A 257 24.43 2.80 -0.63
CA GLU A 257 23.92 2.05 0.52
C GLU A 257 24.09 2.76 1.86
N GLU A 258 25.14 3.55 2.03
CA GLU A 258 25.36 4.35 3.25
C GLU A 258 24.28 5.41 3.41
N LEU A 259 23.95 6.10 2.31
CA LEU A 259 22.92 7.12 2.30
C LEU A 259 21.52 6.50 2.50
N GLN A 260 21.26 5.34 1.89
CA GLN A 260 20.04 4.57 2.14
C GLN A 260 19.92 4.21 3.63
N ALA A 261 21.00 3.71 4.25
CA ALA A 261 20.99 3.33 5.66
C ALA A 261 20.72 4.52 6.60
N ARG A 262 21.35 5.67 6.34
CA ARG A 262 21.06 6.94 7.03
C ARG A 262 19.58 7.29 6.89
N ASN A 263 19.06 7.27 5.66
CA ASN A 263 17.70 7.67 5.36
C ASN A 263 16.64 6.76 6.00
N VAL A 264 16.88 5.44 6.09
CA VAL A 264 16.01 4.51 6.84
C VAL A 264 15.84 5.00 8.28
N TRP A 265 16.94 5.25 8.99
CA TRP A 265 16.90 5.68 10.38
C TRP A 265 16.20 7.04 10.52
N THR A 266 16.65 8.03 9.76
CA THR A 266 16.11 9.40 9.82
C THR A 266 14.62 9.41 9.55
N ALA A 267 14.17 8.66 8.54
CA ALA A 267 12.77 8.68 8.14
C ALA A 267 11.86 7.98 9.13
N LEU A 268 12.24 6.79 9.62
CA LEU A 268 11.46 6.10 10.64
C LEU A 268 11.42 6.92 11.94
N ASN A 269 12.51 7.59 12.32
CA ASN A 269 12.52 8.50 13.47
C ASN A 269 11.55 9.68 13.26
N ALA A 270 11.65 10.37 12.13
CA ALA A 270 10.83 11.54 11.83
C ALA A 270 9.34 11.21 11.78
N LEU A 271 8.98 10.08 11.18
CA LEU A 271 7.60 9.64 11.00
C LEU A 271 6.98 9.12 12.31
N THR A 272 7.72 8.34 13.10
CA THR A 272 7.20 7.77 14.36
C THR A 272 7.04 8.79 15.50
N GLU A 273 7.57 10.01 15.33
CA GLU A 273 7.32 11.15 16.21
C GLU A 273 5.96 11.83 15.94
N LEU A 274 5.30 11.55 14.81
CA LEU A 274 4.00 12.15 14.47
C LEU A 274 2.87 11.43 15.22
N PRO A 275 2.11 12.11 16.11
CA PRO A 275 1.11 11.44 16.94
C PRO A 275 -0.03 10.78 16.16
N ALA A 276 -0.40 11.32 15.00
CA ALA A 276 -1.48 10.82 14.16
C ALA A 276 -1.04 9.70 13.19
N LEU A 277 0.27 9.42 13.11
CA LEU A 277 0.77 8.33 12.28
C LEU A 277 0.72 7.02 13.07
N ARG A 278 -0.01 6.03 12.54
CA ARG A 278 -0.10 4.71 13.18
C ARG A 278 1.06 3.80 12.87
N THR A 279 1.58 3.87 11.64
CA THR A 279 2.66 2.99 11.17
C THR A 279 3.49 3.64 10.06
N ALA A 280 4.77 3.27 10.00
CA ALA A 280 5.65 3.53 8.87
C ALA A 280 6.27 2.22 8.37
N VAL A 281 5.99 1.86 7.11
CA VAL A 281 6.43 0.62 6.48
C VAL A 281 7.58 0.91 5.52
N TRP A 282 8.73 0.27 5.75
CA TRP A 282 9.82 0.26 4.77
C TRP A 282 9.46 -0.66 3.60
N THR A 283 9.64 -0.17 2.36
CA THR A 283 9.34 -0.95 1.16
C THR A 283 10.50 -1.87 0.80
N GLY A 284 10.26 -3.17 0.94
CA GLY A 284 11.13 -4.23 0.43
C GLY A 284 12.10 -4.76 1.48
N LEU A 285 11.88 -6.00 1.91
CA LEU A 285 12.93 -6.81 2.52
C LEU A 285 14.04 -7.11 1.50
N THR A 286 13.67 -7.44 0.26
CA THR A 286 14.58 -7.80 -0.84
C THR A 286 14.35 -6.90 -2.04
N ASP A 287 15.35 -6.71 -2.91
CA ASP A 287 15.19 -5.99 -4.19
C ASP A 287 14.20 -6.67 -5.15
N ALA A 288 14.00 -7.99 -5.02
CA ALA A 288 12.98 -8.72 -5.78
C ALA A 288 11.53 -8.40 -5.36
N ASN A 289 11.33 -7.42 -4.47
CA ASN A 289 9.98 -6.99 -4.11
C ASN A 289 9.34 -6.28 -5.32
N PRO A 290 8.18 -6.74 -5.83
CA PRO A 290 7.55 -6.15 -7.00
C PRO A 290 7.14 -4.68 -6.81
N HIS A 291 7.04 -4.21 -5.57
CA HIS A 291 6.74 -2.83 -5.24
C HIS A 291 7.98 -1.95 -5.12
N GLY A 292 9.16 -2.53 -4.96
CA GLY A 292 10.44 -1.83 -4.89
C GLY A 292 11.01 -1.68 -6.30
N GLY A 293 10.84 -0.51 -6.93
CA GLY A 293 11.57 -0.22 -8.15
C GLY A 293 13.06 -0.08 -7.82
N GLY A 294 13.91 -0.91 -8.45
CA GLY A 294 15.36 -0.82 -8.29
C GLY A 294 15.90 -1.44 -7.00
N ALA A 295 17.01 -0.90 -6.49
CA ALA A 295 17.75 -1.46 -5.35
C ALA A 295 17.23 -0.92 -3.99
N THR A 296 15.94 -1.05 -3.73
CA THR A 296 15.28 -0.51 -2.53
C THR A 296 15.27 -1.46 -1.33
N GLY A 297 15.59 -2.74 -1.54
CA GLY A 297 15.51 -3.77 -0.51
C GLY A 297 16.54 -3.59 0.60
N LEU A 298 16.22 -4.08 1.80
CA LEU A 298 17.22 -4.24 2.88
C LEU A 298 18.28 -5.31 2.55
N CYS A 299 17.93 -6.22 1.63
CA CYS A 299 18.79 -7.24 1.05
C CYS A 299 18.86 -7.11 -0.47
N ARG A 300 20.03 -7.45 -1.03
CA ARG A 300 20.29 -7.50 -2.47
C ARG A 300 19.58 -8.70 -3.11
N GLY A 301 19.03 -8.50 -4.31
CA GLY A 301 18.41 -9.58 -5.08
C GLY A 301 17.17 -10.15 -4.39
N SER A 302 17.06 -11.48 -4.30
CA SER A 302 15.94 -12.19 -3.68
C SER A 302 16.31 -12.93 -2.39
N GLU A 303 17.58 -12.88 -1.99
CA GLU A 303 18.09 -13.64 -0.86
C GLU A 303 18.11 -12.80 0.42
N THR A 304 17.99 -13.46 1.59
CA THR A 304 18.02 -12.81 2.91
C THR A 304 19.22 -13.22 3.77
N GLY A 305 20.16 -13.95 3.16
CA GLY A 305 21.39 -14.39 3.79
C GLY A 305 22.31 -13.23 4.20
N PRO A 306 23.27 -13.45 5.11
CA PRO A 306 24.17 -12.41 5.61
C PRO A 306 24.86 -11.59 4.52
N GLU A 307 25.35 -12.24 3.46
CA GLU A 307 26.05 -11.60 2.33
C GLU A 307 25.15 -10.68 1.49
N ALA A 308 23.84 -10.97 1.46
CA ALA A 308 22.87 -10.16 0.74
C ALA A 308 22.50 -8.88 1.50
N ARG A 309 22.80 -8.75 2.80
CA ARG A 309 22.33 -7.63 3.63
C ARG A 309 23.06 -6.33 3.28
N ARG A 310 22.31 -5.24 3.12
CA ARG A 310 22.83 -3.87 2.98
C ARG A 310 23.04 -3.22 4.34
N TYR A 311 23.72 -2.07 4.38
CA TYR A 311 23.81 -1.26 5.61
C TYR A 311 22.43 -0.84 6.15
N ALA A 312 21.46 -0.66 5.27
CA ALA A 312 20.07 -0.37 5.60
C ALA A 312 19.42 -1.46 6.49
N TRP A 313 19.80 -2.73 6.34
CA TRP A 313 19.32 -3.82 7.22
C TRP A 313 19.60 -3.52 8.69
N ARG A 314 20.86 -3.14 8.97
CA ARG A 314 21.29 -2.86 10.34
C ARG A 314 20.61 -1.60 10.86
N ALA A 315 20.53 -0.54 10.05
CA ALA A 315 19.86 0.70 10.43
C ALA A 315 18.38 0.45 10.79
N PHE A 316 17.66 -0.34 9.97
CA PHE A 316 16.28 -0.72 10.25
C PHE A 316 16.14 -1.49 11.56
N ARG A 317 16.93 -2.56 11.76
CA ARG A 317 16.89 -3.40 12.97
C ARG A 317 17.21 -2.61 14.23
N ASP A 318 18.25 -1.79 14.16
CA ASP A 318 18.71 -0.99 15.29
C ASP A 318 17.64 0.07 15.64
N PHE A 319 16.98 0.68 14.63
CA PHE A 319 15.86 1.60 14.86
C PHE A 319 14.62 0.89 15.43
N ALA A 320 14.25 -0.27 14.90
CA ALA A 320 13.13 -1.06 15.41
C ALA A 320 13.33 -1.43 16.89
N THR A 321 14.55 -1.79 17.25
CA THR A 321 14.94 -2.03 18.65
C THR A 321 14.85 -0.76 19.49
N TYR A 322 15.37 0.37 19.00
CA TYR A 322 15.29 1.66 19.66
C TYR A 322 13.84 2.09 19.91
N ALA A 323 12.98 2.03 18.89
CA ALA A 323 11.59 2.42 18.99
C ALA A 323 10.82 1.60 20.04
N ARG A 324 11.06 0.29 20.16
CA ARG A 324 10.49 -0.51 21.26
C ARG A 324 10.95 -0.08 22.64
N GLN A 325 12.18 0.40 22.78
CA GLN A 325 12.73 0.85 24.06
C GLN A 325 12.16 2.20 24.49
N ILE A 326 11.87 3.09 23.54
CA ILE A 326 11.30 4.42 23.82
C ILE A 326 9.78 4.48 23.74
N SER A 327 9.15 3.46 23.14
CA SER A 327 7.69 3.40 23.07
C SER A 327 7.14 3.20 24.49
N PRO A 328 6.09 3.94 24.85
CA PRO A 328 5.44 3.76 26.13
C PRO A 328 4.96 2.32 26.29
N SER A 329 5.09 1.78 27.51
CA SER A 329 4.57 0.44 27.78
C SER A 329 3.06 0.37 27.45
N PRO A 330 2.52 -0.79 27.06
CA PRO A 330 1.09 -0.95 26.78
C PRO A 330 0.19 -0.46 27.92
N LEU A 331 0.66 -0.60 29.17
CA LEU A 331 -0.04 -0.07 30.34
C LEU A 331 -0.10 1.47 30.32
N ALA A 332 1.00 2.13 29.95
CA ALA A 332 1.06 3.58 29.86
C ALA A 332 0.24 4.14 28.68
N GLU A 333 0.06 3.36 27.60
CA GLU A 333 -0.89 3.68 26.53
C GLU A 333 -2.32 3.52 27.01
N ALA A 334 -2.68 2.37 27.58
CA ALA A 334 -4.02 2.13 28.11
C ALA A 334 -4.44 3.16 29.18
N MET A 335 -3.49 3.61 30.03
CA MET A 335 -3.73 4.68 30.99
C MET A 335 -3.95 6.04 30.32
N ARG A 336 -3.28 6.31 29.20
CA ARG A 336 -3.48 7.54 28.41
C ARG A 336 -4.82 7.53 27.69
N ASP A 337 -5.21 6.40 27.11
CA ASP A 337 -6.48 6.28 26.42
C ASP A 337 -7.64 6.37 27.41
N ALA A 338 -7.54 5.71 28.57
CA ALA A 338 -8.50 5.86 29.66
C ALA A 338 -8.58 7.32 30.18
N ALA A 339 -7.46 8.05 30.21
CA ALA A 339 -7.46 9.46 30.59
C ALA A 339 -8.15 10.33 29.53
N ARG A 340 -7.94 10.05 28.23
CA ARG A 340 -8.60 10.74 27.12
C ARG A 340 -10.11 10.47 27.12
N GLU A 341 -10.53 9.21 27.27
CA GLU A 341 -11.95 8.86 27.40
C GLU A 341 -12.62 9.56 28.59
N ALA A 342 -11.92 9.70 29.72
CA ALA A 342 -12.42 10.42 30.88
C ALA A 342 -12.53 11.94 30.63
N GLU A 343 -11.58 12.53 29.89
CA GLU A 343 -11.61 13.94 29.50
C GLU A 343 -12.75 14.22 28.51
N ASP A 344 -12.93 13.37 27.50
CA ASP A 344 -14.02 13.45 26.53
C ASP A 344 -15.40 13.29 27.21
N ALA A 345 -15.52 12.33 28.14
CA ALA A 345 -16.73 12.15 28.94
C ALA A 345 -17.04 13.38 29.82
N ALA A 346 -16.01 14.00 30.41
CA ALA A 346 -16.16 15.22 31.19
C ALA A 346 -16.56 16.42 30.32
N ALA A 347 -15.96 16.57 29.13
CA ALA A 347 -16.32 17.60 28.16
C ALA A 347 -17.77 17.43 27.68
N ALA A 348 -18.19 16.22 27.34
CA ALA A 348 -19.56 15.90 26.96
C ALA A 348 -20.57 16.21 28.09
N GLN A 349 -20.20 15.93 29.34
CA GLN A 349 -21.04 16.25 30.50
C GLN A 349 -21.13 17.77 30.75
N ALA A 350 -20.08 18.54 30.47
CA ALA A 350 -20.09 20.00 30.58
C ALA A 350 -20.94 20.67 29.48
N LEU A 351 -21.01 20.06 28.29
CA LEU A 351 -21.85 20.50 27.16
C LEU A 351 -23.31 20.06 27.27
N ALA A 352 -23.64 19.13 28.18
CA ALA A 352 -25.02 18.74 28.41
C ALA A 352 -25.84 19.97 28.87
N PRO A 353 -26.94 20.33 28.19
CA PRO A 353 -27.73 21.50 28.55
C PRO A 353 -28.16 21.36 30.01
N ALA A 354 -27.83 22.36 30.82
CA ALA A 354 -28.22 22.40 32.22
C ALA A 354 -29.72 22.08 32.28
N ALA A 355 -30.07 20.94 32.91
CA ALA A 355 -31.44 20.51 33.02
C ALA A 355 -32.27 21.71 33.50
N PRO A 356 -33.37 22.06 32.80
CA PRO A 356 -34.13 23.25 33.13
C PRO A 356 -34.45 23.15 34.61
N ALA A 357 -33.93 24.09 35.40
CA ALA A 357 -34.09 24.09 36.84
C ALA A 357 -35.58 23.90 37.11
N SER A 358 -35.92 22.76 37.73
CA SER A 358 -37.28 22.46 38.14
C SER A 358 -37.72 23.61 39.02
N VAL A 359 -38.47 24.54 38.44
CA VAL A 359 -39.04 25.66 39.18
C VAL A 359 -39.94 25.01 40.21
N ASP A 360 -39.50 25.11 41.46
CA ASP A 360 -40.12 24.55 42.64
C ASP A 360 -41.61 24.98 42.68
N ALA A 361 -42.49 24.05 42.31
CA ALA A 361 -43.93 24.24 42.28
C ALA A 361 -44.56 24.12 43.68
N SER A 362 -43.78 24.31 44.76
CA SER A 362 -44.22 24.12 46.15
C SER A 362 -44.93 25.32 46.78
N LEU A 363 -45.43 26.29 46.00
CA LEU A 363 -46.20 27.44 46.52
C LEU A 363 -47.51 27.69 45.75
N ARG A 364 -48.42 26.72 45.74
CA ARG A 364 -49.86 26.95 45.55
C ARG A 364 -50.69 25.94 46.36
N ASP A 365 -50.82 26.22 47.66
CA ASP A 365 -51.95 25.74 48.46
C ASP A 365 -53.15 26.65 48.14
N GLU A 366 -54.01 26.24 47.21
CA GLU A 366 -55.39 26.73 47.13
C GLU A 366 -56.35 25.54 47.31
N PRO A 367 -57.36 25.65 48.19
CA PRO A 367 -58.29 24.56 48.48
C PRO A 367 -59.34 24.49 47.36
N THR A 368 -59.28 23.44 46.54
CA THR A 368 -60.32 23.20 45.53
C THR A 368 -61.44 22.33 46.10
N LEU A 369 -62.65 22.89 46.01
CA LEU A 369 -63.95 22.32 46.37
C LEU A 369 -64.21 20.95 45.73
N GLU A 370 -64.87 20.10 46.53
CA GLU A 370 -65.54 18.88 46.13
C GLU A 370 -66.49 19.08 44.95
N GLN A 371 -66.39 18.22 43.93
CA GLN A 371 -67.52 17.85 43.08
C GLN A 371 -67.51 16.33 42.78
N PRO A 372 -68.71 15.70 42.70
CA PRO A 372 -68.91 14.25 42.81
C PRO A 372 -68.75 13.50 41.48
N PRO A 373 -68.71 12.15 41.49
CA PRO A 373 -68.51 11.35 40.29
C PRO A 373 -69.83 11.15 39.53
N ASP A 374 -69.76 11.15 38.20
CA ASP A 374 -70.80 10.59 37.33
C ASP A 374 -70.17 9.53 36.40
N PRO A 375 -70.82 8.37 36.16
CA PRO A 375 -70.20 7.22 35.53
C PRO A 375 -70.55 7.09 34.03
N ALA A 376 -69.89 6.11 33.41
CA ALA A 376 -70.16 5.52 32.09
C ALA A 376 -69.49 6.19 30.87
N LEU A 377 -68.55 5.47 30.27
CA LEU A 377 -68.81 4.78 29.00
C LEU A 377 -67.65 3.82 28.67
N ALA A 378 -68.03 2.58 28.40
CA ALA A 378 -67.18 1.52 27.92
C ALA A 378 -66.82 1.74 26.44
N ALA A 379 -65.56 1.48 26.08
CA ALA A 379 -65.16 1.07 24.75
C ALA A 379 -63.80 0.35 24.83
N GLU A 380 -63.81 -0.93 24.48
CA GLU A 380 -62.63 -1.79 24.28
C GLU A 380 -61.81 -1.33 23.06
N PRO A 381 -60.49 -1.60 23.01
CA PRO A 381 -59.78 -1.77 21.76
C PRO A 381 -59.55 -3.27 21.45
N PRO A 382 -59.53 -3.67 20.16
CA PRO A 382 -59.41 -5.06 19.76
C PRO A 382 -57.96 -5.57 19.83
N SER A 383 -57.84 -6.82 20.26
CA SER A 383 -56.65 -7.67 20.19
C SER A 383 -56.35 -8.04 18.73
N GLU A 384 -55.15 -7.74 18.26
CA GLU A 384 -54.64 -8.25 16.98
C GLU A 384 -54.08 -9.67 17.14
N ASP A 385 -54.57 -10.56 16.27
CA ASP A 385 -54.19 -11.94 16.08
C ASP A 385 -52.74 -12.08 15.59
N LEU A 386 -51.91 -12.79 16.37
CA LEU A 386 -50.67 -13.39 15.88
C LEU A 386 -50.97 -14.80 15.37
N ALA A 387 -51.07 -14.93 14.05
CA ALA A 387 -51.07 -16.21 13.35
C ALA A 387 -49.68 -16.84 13.41
N THR A 388 -49.59 -18.02 14.03
CA THR A 388 -48.48 -18.97 13.88
C THR A 388 -48.84 -19.96 12.76
N PRO A 389 -47.93 -20.28 11.83
CA PRO A 389 -48.14 -21.43 10.96
C PRO A 389 -47.63 -22.71 11.64
N ASP A 390 -48.58 -23.62 11.80
CA ASP A 390 -48.44 -25.05 12.07
C ASP A 390 -47.64 -25.73 10.94
N LEU A 391 -46.54 -26.39 11.31
CA LEU A 391 -45.84 -27.36 10.48
C LEU A 391 -45.79 -28.67 11.24
N SER A 392 -46.82 -29.47 11.03
CA SER A 392 -46.82 -30.89 11.33
C SER A 392 -47.08 -31.68 10.05
N ASP A 393 -46.38 -32.82 9.96
CA ASP A 393 -46.61 -33.97 9.10
C ASP A 393 -45.82 -34.06 7.77
N ALA A 394 -44.68 -34.76 7.81
CA ALA A 394 -44.53 -36.05 7.12
C ALA A 394 -43.10 -36.62 7.28
N GLY A 395 -42.98 -37.90 7.63
CA GLY A 395 -41.86 -38.73 7.16
C GLY A 395 -40.98 -39.39 8.22
N LEU A 396 -41.54 -40.37 8.91
CA LEU A 396 -40.80 -41.43 9.61
C LEU A 396 -39.83 -42.16 8.65
N GLY A 397 -38.56 -42.24 9.04
CA GLY A 397 -37.54 -43.10 8.45
C GLY A 397 -36.50 -43.48 9.52
N THR A 398 -36.71 -44.64 10.13
CA THR A 398 -35.88 -45.27 11.17
C THR A 398 -34.59 -45.91 10.63
N MET A 399 -33.64 -46.16 11.56
CA MET A 399 -32.41 -47.00 11.51
C MET A 399 -31.11 -46.22 11.21
N ALA A 400 -30.00 -46.35 11.94
CA ALA A 400 -29.62 -47.27 13.02
C ALA A 400 -28.54 -46.61 13.92
N GLU A 401 -28.50 -47.11 15.15
CA GLU A 401 -27.57 -46.80 16.23
C GLU A 401 -26.14 -47.31 15.94
N ALA A 402 -25.14 -46.57 16.41
CA ALA A 402 -23.86 -47.12 16.83
C ALA A 402 -23.25 -46.23 17.93
N GLU A 403 -23.55 -46.60 19.17
CA GLU A 403 -22.81 -46.20 20.38
C GLU A 403 -21.48 -46.99 20.45
N VAL A 404 -20.37 -46.32 20.79
CA VAL A 404 -19.24 -46.85 21.59
C VAL A 404 -18.58 -45.62 22.24
N GLU A 405 -18.95 -45.28 23.48
CA GLU A 405 -18.34 -45.70 24.74
C GLU A 405 -16.93 -45.12 24.99
N THR A 406 -16.93 -44.17 25.92
CA THR A 406 -15.81 -43.54 26.61
C THR A 406 -15.13 -44.51 27.58
N ALA A 407 -13.81 -44.60 27.55
CA ALA A 407 -13.03 -45.16 28.66
C ALA A 407 -11.69 -44.43 28.85
N ALA A 408 -11.51 -43.91 30.06
CA ALA A 408 -10.30 -43.32 30.59
C ALA A 408 -9.33 -44.39 31.13
N ALA A 409 -8.02 -44.18 30.94
CA ALA A 409 -6.94 -44.72 31.77
C ALA A 409 -5.71 -43.80 31.60
N ARG A 410 -5.34 -42.99 32.60
CA ARG A 410 -4.33 -43.29 33.63
C ARG A 410 -3.03 -43.88 33.07
N SER A 411 -2.00 -43.04 33.02
CA SER A 411 -0.62 -43.46 33.31
C SER A 411 0.10 -42.33 34.03
N ASP A 412 0.58 -42.67 35.21
CA ASP A 412 1.38 -41.87 36.11
C ASP A 412 2.57 -42.75 36.56
N VAL A 413 3.65 -42.11 37.00
CA VAL A 413 4.86 -42.67 37.65
C VAL A 413 6.01 -43.18 36.76
N GLY A 414 7.14 -42.47 36.88
CA GLY A 414 8.47 -42.92 36.45
C GLY A 414 9.59 -41.94 36.81
N ALA A 415 9.74 -41.62 38.10
CA ALA A 415 10.88 -40.89 38.64
C ALA A 415 12.17 -41.72 38.59
N ALA A 416 13.30 -41.10 38.22
CA ALA A 416 14.63 -41.55 38.61
C ALA A 416 15.56 -40.35 38.80
N ASP A 417 15.93 -40.20 40.06
CA ASP A 417 16.88 -39.28 40.68
C ASP A 417 18.32 -39.76 40.46
N ALA A 418 19.26 -38.83 40.25
CA ALA A 418 20.65 -39.00 40.68
C ALA A 418 21.40 -37.66 40.62
N SER A 419 21.66 -37.12 41.80
CA SER A 419 22.51 -35.96 42.05
C SER A 419 24.01 -36.31 42.14
N ALA A 420 24.85 -35.36 41.67
CA ALA A 420 26.16 -34.93 42.22
C ALA A 420 27.43 -35.81 42.05
N PRO A 421 28.67 -35.30 42.30
CA PRO A 421 29.18 -33.91 42.36
C PRO A 421 30.54 -33.63 41.62
N LEU A 422 30.87 -32.33 41.55
CA LEU A 422 32.16 -31.60 41.52
C LEU A 422 33.51 -32.37 41.51
N GLU A 423 34.48 -31.87 40.74
CA GLU A 423 35.78 -31.33 41.21
C GLU A 423 36.58 -30.65 40.05
N PRO A 424 37.52 -29.74 40.34
CA PRO A 424 38.14 -28.82 39.37
C PRO A 424 39.64 -29.06 39.10
N GLY A 425 40.12 -28.51 37.97
CA GLY A 425 41.50 -28.02 37.83
C GLY A 425 42.45 -28.85 36.95
N SER A 426 43.00 -28.22 35.91
CA SER A 426 44.43 -28.31 35.58
C SER A 426 44.81 -27.30 34.50
N GLU A 427 45.80 -26.48 34.85
CA GLU A 427 46.56 -25.55 34.00
C GLU A 427 47.23 -26.24 32.81
N ALA A 428 47.33 -25.57 31.65
CA ALA A 428 48.40 -25.82 30.69
C ALA A 428 48.65 -24.61 29.76
N ARG A 429 49.75 -23.92 30.05
CA ARG A 429 50.80 -23.41 29.15
C ARG A 429 50.43 -22.72 27.83
N ALA A 430 50.88 -21.46 27.78
CA ALA A 430 51.23 -20.70 26.59
C ALA A 430 52.26 -21.42 25.71
N ALA A 431 52.04 -21.36 24.40
CA ALA A 431 53.07 -21.47 23.36
C ALA A 431 52.70 -20.50 22.24
N GLU A 432 53.65 -19.62 21.91
CA GLU A 432 53.65 -18.75 20.72
C GLU A 432 53.63 -19.60 19.44
N PRO A 433 53.25 -19.00 18.30
CA PRO A 433 54.02 -19.28 17.09
C PRO A 433 54.44 -18.02 16.34
N GLU A 434 55.74 -17.95 16.08
CA GLU A 434 56.36 -17.18 15.00
C GLU A 434 55.97 -17.75 13.62
N ALA A 435 55.69 -16.82 12.71
CA ALA A 435 55.98 -16.79 11.26
C ALA A 435 55.87 -18.06 10.40
N ALA A 436 54.97 -18.00 9.41
CA ALA A 436 55.20 -18.51 8.05
C ALA A 436 54.35 -17.74 7.02
N GLU A 437 54.97 -16.76 6.36
CA GLU A 437 54.56 -16.28 5.02
C GLU A 437 54.83 -17.39 4.00
N THR A 438 53.80 -17.92 3.37
CA THR A 438 53.70 -18.41 1.97
C THR A 438 52.46 -19.31 1.87
N ASP A 439 51.36 -18.81 1.29
CA ASP A 439 50.28 -19.62 0.65
C ASP A 439 49.12 -18.71 0.17
N ALA A 440 49.40 -17.76 -0.72
CA ALA A 440 48.36 -16.96 -1.38
C ALA A 440 47.88 -17.56 -2.71
N ASP A 441 48.67 -18.46 -3.34
CA ASP A 441 48.32 -19.04 -4.65
C ASP A 441 47.49 -20.34 -4.55
N GLN A 442 47.43 -21.02 -3.39
CA GLN A 442 46.62 -22.24 -3.22
C GLN A 442 45.16 -21.99 -2.80
N ALA A 443 44.82 -20.78 -2.32
CA ALA A 443 43.46 -20.44 -1.91
C ALA A 443 42.55 -20.12 -3.10
N MET A 444 43.12 -19.62 -4.21
CA MET A 444 42.36 -19.21 -5.39
C MET A 444 41.89 -20.41 -6.25
N ASP A 445 42.66 -21.51 -6.25
CA ASP A 445 42.32 -22.74 -6.97
C ASP A 445 41.24 -23.57 -6.24
N ALA A 446 41.11 -23.42 -4.92
CA ALA A 446 40.06 -24.08 -4.14
C ALA A 446 38.68 -23.43 -4.32
N ASP A 447 38.64 -22.11 -4.52
CA ASP A 447 37.41 -21.33 -4.76
C ASP A 447 36.84 -21.60 -6.16
N GLN A 448 37.68 -21.70 -7.19
CA GLN A 448 37.24 -22.06 -8.55
C GLN A 448 36.71 -23.51 -8.64
N ALA A 449 37.23 -24.42 -7.82
CA ALA A 449 36.72 -25.79 -7.76
C ALA A 449 35.33 -25.88 -7.09
N ALA A 450 35.09 -25.06 -6.06
CA ALA A 450 33.80 -24.99 -5.38
C ALA A 450 32.70 -24.36 -6.27
N ASP A 451 33.03 -23.33 -7.04
CA ASP A 451 32.10 -22.70 -7.99
C ASP A 451 31.73 -23.62 -9.16
N ALA A 452 32.68 -24.42 -9.65
CA ALA A 452 32.43 -25.41 -10.70
C ALA A 452 31.50 -26.55 -10.22
N ASP A 453 31.67 -27.03 -8.99
CA ASP A 453 30.80 -28.04 -8.40
C ASP A 453 29.39 -27.50 -8.11
N HIS A 454 29.25 -26.21 -7.78
CA HIS A 454 27.95 -25.57 -7.56
C HIS A 454 27.18 -25.30 -8.86
N ALA A 455 27.88 -24.91 -9.93
CA ALA A 455 27.32 -24.80 -11.27
C ALA A 455 26.85 -26.17 -11.80
N ALA A 456 27.65 -27.22 -11.62
CA ALA A 456 27.31 -28.58 -12.02
C ALA A 456 26.10 -29.13 -11.24
N ALA A 457 25.98 -28.83 -9.93
CA ALA A 457 24.84 -29.23 -9.11
C ALA A 457 23.53 -28.51 -9.53
N SER A 458 23.62 -27.23 -9.91
CA SER A 458 22.48 -26.44 -10.39
C SER A 458 21.98 -26.91 -11.76
N GLU A 459 22.88 -27.22 -12.69
CA GLU A 459 22.52 -27.81 -13.99
C GLU A 459 21.89 -29.20 -13.83
N HIS A 460 22.40 -30.04 -12.92
CA HIS A 460 21.81 -31.35 -12.62
C HIS A 460 20.42 -31.24 -11.96
N GLY A 461 20.17 -30.18 -11.19
CA GLY A 461 18.88 -29.87 -10.58
C GLY A 461 17.85 -29.36 -11.59
N LEU A 462 18.28 -28.58 -12.58
CA LEU A 462 17.44 -28.12 -13.69
C LEU A 462 17.09 -29.29 -14.63
N ALA A 463 18.08 -30.11 -15.00
CA ALA A 463 17.88 -31.29 -15.84
C ALA A 463 16.92 -32.31 -15.20
N ARG A 464 17.00 -32.53 -13.88
CA ARG A 464 16.04 -33.40 -13.16
C ARG A 464 14.62 -32.84 -13.15
N ARG A 465 14.45 -31.52 -13.04
CA ARG A 465 13.13 -30.86 -13.09
C ARG A 465 12.52 -30.91 -14.49
N LEU A 466 13.32 -30.69 -15.53
CA LEU A 466 12.88 -30.84 -16.92
C LEU A 466 12.54 -32.29 -17.27
N ALA A 467 13.32 -33.27 -16.78
CA ALA A 467 13.02 -34.69 -16.95
C ALA A 467 11.74 -35.12 -16.22
N ALA A 468 11.49 -34.60 -15.01
CA ALA A 468 10.25 -34.84 -14.27
C ALA A 468 9.02 -34.22 -14.97
N GLY A 469 9.17 -33.01 -15.53
CA GLY A 469 8.14 -32.37 -16.36
C GLY A 469 7.85 -33.15 -17.64
N ALA A 470 8.88 -33.60 -18.36
CA ALA A 470 8.73 -34.43 -19.56
C ALA A 470 8.07 -35.79 -19.26
N ALA A 471 8.38 -36.41 -18.12
CA ALA A 471 7.75 -37.65 -17.68
C ALA A 471 6.26 -37.45 -17.31
N ALA A 472 5.90 -36.31 -16.71
CA ALA A 472 4.50 -35.96 -16.42
C ALA A 472 3.69 -35.70 -17.71
N ILE A 473 4.30 -35.05 -18.70
CA ILE A 473 3.69 -34.82 -20.03
C ILE A 473 3.52 -36.16 -20.78
N ALA A 474 4.51 -37.04 -20.73
CA ALA A 474 4.42 -38.39 -21.33
C ALA A 474 3.35 -39.27 -20.65
N ALA A 475 3.18 -39.15 -19.32
CA ALA A 475 2.14 -39.86 -18.58
C ALA A 475 0.72 -39.35 -18.90
N LEU A 476 0.58 -38.07 -19.24
CA LEU A 476 -0.67 -37.47 -19.73
C LEU A 476 -0.98 -37.88 -21.18
N ALA A 477 0.05 -37.99 -22.03
CA ALA A 477 -0.10 -38.43 -23.42
C ALA A 477 -0.43 -39.95 -23.55
N GLY A 478 -0.09 -40.76 -22.55
CA GLY A 478 -0.28 -42.22 -22.58
C GLY A 478 -1.71 -42.73 -22.29
N ARG A 479 -2.66 -41.86 -21.89
CA ARG A 479 -4.03 -42.27 -21.50
C ARG A 479 -5.09 -42.21 -22.59
N GLY A 480 -4.73 -41.89 -23.83
CA GLY A 480 -5.71 -41.79 -24.90
C GLY A 480 -5.16 -42.23 -26.25
N ARG A 481 -5.16 -43.55 -26.52
CA ARG A 481 -5.25 -44.09 -27.89
C ARG A 481 -5.53 -45.59 -27.85
N SER A 482 -6.80 -45.93 -28.01
CA SER A 482 -7.27 -47.25 -28.45
C SER A 482 -7.48 -47.20 -29.96
N ALA A 483 -6.81 -48.13 -30.66
CA ALA A 483 -7.14 -48.77 -31.94
C ALA A 483 -7.72 -47.95 -33.11
N GLY A 484 -7.04 -48.03 -34.27
CA GLY A 484 -7.70 -47.94 -35.58
C GLY A 484 -6.86 -47.34 -36.72
N ASP A 485 -6.47 -48.22 -37.65
CA ASP A 485 -6.13 -48.01 -39.07
C ASP A 485 -4.85 -47.27 -39.53
N GLU A 486 -3.97 -48.08 -40.11
CA GLU A 486 -2.99 -47.78 -41.18
C GLU A 486 -3.67 -47.11 -42.39
N PRO A 487 -2.98 -46.20 -43.09
CA PRO A 487 -2.44 -46.63 -44.38
C PRO A 487 -1.10 -46.00 -44.82
N THR A 488 -0.31 -46.88 -45.44
CA THR A 488 0.65 -46.73 -46.55
C THR A 488 1.03 -45.33 -47.11
N ASP A 489 2.34 -45.13 -47.11
CA ASP A 489 3.21 -44.33 -48.00
C ASP A 489 2.76 -44.28 -49.48
N PRO A 490 3.14 -43.24 -50.27
CA PRO A 490 4.50 -43.24 -50.81
C PRO A 490 5.19 -41.87 -50.97
N THR A 491 6.52 -41.93 -50.81
CA THR A 491 7.56 -41.01 -51.25
C THR A 491 7.44 -40.59 -52.73
N PRO A 492 7.92 -39.38 -53.09
CA PRO A 492 8.95 -39.35 -54.12
C PRO A 492 10.15 -38.44 -53.78
N ALA A 493 11.33 -38.92 -54.17
CA ALA A 493 12.53 -38.14 -54.37
C ALA A 493 12.38 -37.22 -55.60
N ILE A 494 13.10 -36.10 -55.63
CA ILE A 494 13.89 -35.59 -56.78
C ILE A 494 14.61 -34.28 -56.40
N ASP A 495 15.93 -34.36 -56.55
CA ASP A 495 16.94 -33.43 -57.05
C ASP A 495 17.10 -31.97 -56.56
N SER A 496 18.33 -31.79 -56.05
CA SER A 496 19.16 -30.60 -56.02
C SER A 496 19.29 -29.91 -57.39
N GLU A 497 19.10 -28.58 -57.44
CA GLU A 497 19.90 -27.61 -58.22
C GLU A 497 19.32 -26.20 -58.03
N GLY A 498 20.18 -25.19 -57.80
CA GLY A 498 19.77 -23.78 -57.88
C GLY A 498 20.47 -22.87 -56.87
N ALA A 499 21.64 -22.37 -57.24
CA ALA A 499 22.37 -21.30 -56.55
C ALA A 499 21.84 -19.90 -56.96
N GLU A 500 22.14 -18.92 -56.08
CA GLU A 500 22.11 -17.44 -56.23
C GLU A 500 20.78 -16.68 -55.92
N PRO A 501 20.84 -15.39 -55.51
CA PRO A 501 21.87 -14.68 -54.72
C PRO A 501 21.31 -13.86 -53.53
N GLU A 502 22.22 -13.42 -52.65
CA GLU A 502 22.00 -12.49 -51.53
C GLU A 502 21.33 -11.16 -51.96
N PRO A 503 20.39 -10.61 -51.17
CA PRO A 503 19.95 -9.24 -51.33
C PRO A 503 20.88 -8.26 -50.60
N ALA A 504 21.39 -7.30 -51.36
CA ALA A 504 22.19 -6.18 -50.91
C ALA A 504 21.43 -5.26 -49.93
N LEU A 505 22.10 -4.91 -48.83
CA LEU A 505 21.73 -3.85 -47.90
C LEU A 505 22.05 -2.48 -48.51
N PRO A 506 21.19 -1.45 -48.35
CA PRO A 506 21.54 -0.08 -48.73
C PRO A 506 22.38 0.62 -47.66
N ASP A 507 23.48 1.21 -48.12
CA ASP A 507 24.36 2.14 -47.41
C ASP A 507 23.59 3.27 -46.72
N ARG A 508 23.90 3.49 -45.44
CA ARG A 508 23.55 4.70 -44.70
C ARG A 508 24.80 5.54 -44.51
N ASP A 509 24.88 6.60 -45.29
CA ASP A 509 25.84 7.69 -45.13
C ASP A 509 25.67 8.35 -43.75
N ALA A 510 26.77 8.45 -43.02
CA ALA A 510 26.93 9.28 -41.84
C ALA A 510 27.36 10.69 -42.27
N PRO A 511 26.76 11.78 -41.74
CA PRO A 511 27.38 13.09 -41.83
C PRO A 511 28.29 13.33 -40.63
N ASP A 512 29.57 13.47 -40.99
CA ASP A 512 30.65 14.13 -40.27
C ASP A 512 30.30 15.62 -40.05
N THR A 513 30.36 16.10 -38.80
CA THR A 513 30.37 17.53 -38.49
C THR A 513 31.49 17.81 -37.52
N SER A 514 32.66 18.11 -38.08
CA SER A 514 33.75 18.78 -37.41
C SER A 514 33.51 20.29 -37.41
N GLU A 515 33.75 20.90 -36.26
CA GLU A 515 33.73 22.34 -35.98
C GLU A 515 34.78 23.09 -36.81
N GLU A 516 34.40 24.23 -37.40
CA GLU A 516 35.35 25.28 -37.78
C GLU A 516 34.74 26.68 -37.64
N ASP A 517 35.64 27.60 -37.34
CA ASP A 517 35.51 28.84 -36.60
C ASP A 517 35.19 30.08 -37.47
N ALA A 518 34.43 31.03 -36.88
CA ALA A 518 34.42 32.49 -37.13
C ALA A 518 34.04 33.09 -38.52
N PRO A 519 33.88 34.43 -38.64
CA PRO A 519 33.03 35.36 -37.88
C PRO A 519 32.10 36.19 -38.79
N ALA A 520 30.98 36.71 -38.26
CA ALA A 520 30.10 37.64 -38.99
C ALA A 520 30.05 39.02 -38.32
N GLU A 521 30.49 40.03 -39.07
CA GLU A 521 30.35 41.47 -38.83
C GLU A 521 29.12 42.04 -39.58
N PRO A 522 28.72 43.32 -39.38
CA PRO A 522 27.39 43.65 -38.86
C PRO A 522 26.44 44.26 -39.92
N ARG A 523 25.14 44.30 -39.60
CA ARG A 523 24.14 45.08 -40.35
C ARG A 523 23.40 46.07 -39.48
N SER A 524 23.20 47.23 -40.08
CA SER A 524 22.79 48.53 -39.56
C SER A 524 21.34 48.66 -39.10
N GLU A 525 21.19 49.43 -38.01
CA GLU A 525 20.23 50.50 -37.67
C GLU A 525 18.94 50.69 -38.49
N ALA A 526 17.79 50.76 -37.79
CA ALA A 526 17.00 51.98 -37.48
C ALA A 526 15.64 51.59 -36.80
N PRO A 527 14.76 52.52 -36.36
CA PRO A 527 14.90 53.34 -35.15
C PRO A 527 13.64 53.30 -34.22
N GLY A 528 13.84 53.60 -32.93
CA GLY A 528 12.83 54.30 -32.11
C GLY A 528 11.90 53.45 -31.23
N ALA A 529 12.29 53.26 -29.97
CA ALA A 529 11.36 53.11 -28.84
C ALA A 529 12.02 53.70 -27.59
N ALA A 530 11.23 54.47 -26.82
CA ALA A 530 11.66 55.22 -25.66
C ALA A 530 12.22 54.33 -24.54
N ALA A 531 13.28 54.81 -23.88
CA ALA A 531 13.96 54.14 -22.78
C ALA A 531 13.05 54.02 -21.54
N PRO A 532 12.90 52.84 -20.91
CA PRO A 532 12.42 52.73 -19.54
C PRO A 532 13.50 53.21 -18.55
N GLU A 533 13.06 53.91 -17.50
CA GLU A 533 13.92 54.38 -16.41
C GLU A 533 14.66 53.20 -15.72
N PRO A 534 15.91 53.40 -15.26
CA PRO A 534 16.68 52.35 -14.60
C PRO A 534 16.07 52.02 -13.23
N ILE A 535 15.66 50.76 -13.07
CA ILE A 535 15.35 50.18 -11.75
C ILE A 535 16.64 50.12 -10.95
N ALA A 536 16.67 50.81 -9.80
CA ALA A 536 17.78 50.74 -8.86
C ALA A 536 17.92 49.30 -8.32
N LEU A 537 19.12 48.73 -8.46
CA LEU A 537 19.48 47.47 -7.82
C LEU A 537 19.41 47.63 -6.29
N PRO A 538 18.86 46.66 -5.54
CA PRO A 538 18.83 46.72 -4.08
C PRO A 538 20.25 46.77 -3.52
N GLU A 539 20.45 47.65 -2.54
CA GLU A 539 21.70 47.81 -1.80
C GLU A 539 22.08 46.47 -1.13
N ALA A 540 23.35 46.08 -1.24
CA ALA A 540 23.86 44.83 -0.68
C ALA A 540 23.59 44.75 0.83
N GLU A 541 22.89 43.68 1.25
CA GLU A 541 22.58 43.41 2.64
C GLU A 541 23.87 43.27 3.46
N ALA A 542 23.96 43.94 4.61
CA ALA A 542 25.13 43.88 5.47
C ALA A 542 25.27 42.47 6.08
N GLU A 543 26.42 41.81 5.87
CA GLU A 543 26.75 40.53 6.48
C GLU A 543 27.43 40.70 7.84
N ALA A 544 27.11 39.85 8.82
CA ALA A 544 27.69 39.85 10.16
C ALA A 544 28.32 38.50 10.51
N GLN A 545 29.42 38.49 11.26
CA GLN A 545 30.12 37.26 11.68
C GLN A 545 29.83 36.93 13.15
N LEU A 546 29.45 35.68 13.42
CA LEU A 546 29.23 35.14 14.76
C LEU A 546 30.25 34.03 15.04
N SER A 547 31.02 34.17 16.13
CA SER A 547 32.00 33.18 16.56
C SER A 547 31.58 32.46 17.84
N PHE A 548 31.77 31.14 17.92
CA PHE A 548 31.47 30.32 19.10
C PHE A 548 32.40 29.10 19.22
N HIS A 549 32.68 28.65 20.45
CA HIS A 549 33.54 27.50 20.74
C HIS A 549 32.69 26.29 21.14
N ILE A 550 32.94 25.13 20.52
CA ILE A 550 32.33 23.86 20.94
C ILE A 550 33.32 23.13 21.84
N PRO A 551 33.03 22.95 23.14
CA PRO A 551 33.95 22.29 24.05
C PRO A 551 34.05 20.79 23.74
N ASN A 552 35.25 20.23 23.77
CA ASN A 552 35.41 18.78 23.64
C ASN A 552 34.90 18.05 24.91
N ALA A 553 34.68 16.74 24.79
CA ALA A 553 34.22 15.91 25.91
C ALA A 553 35.17 15.98 27.13
N GLU A 554 36.46 16.23 26.91
CA GLU A 554 37.42 16.40 28.00
C GLU A 554 37.23 17.72 28.75
N GLU A 555 36.97 18.83 28.05
CA GLU A 555 36.67 20.15 28.62
C GLU A 555 35.38 20.14 29.43
N VAL A 556 34.32 19.49 28.93
CA VAL A 556 33.05 19.35 29.65
C VAL A 556 33.21 18.52 30.93
N LEU A 557 33.97 17.42 30.87
CA LEU A 557 34.18 16.54 32.03
C LEU A 557 35.14 17.15 33.06
N ARG A 558 36.20 17.85 32.64
CA ARG A 558 37.06 18.63 33.56
C ARG A 558 36.29 19.77 34.20
N GLY A 559 35.43 20.47 33.46
CA GLY A 559 34.55 21.52 33.99
C GLY A 559 33.59 21.04 35.09
N ARG A 560 33.35 19.72 35.18
CA ARG A 560 32.57 19.08 36.26
C ARG A 560 33.41 18.41 37.35
N GLY A 561 34.72 18.68 37.38
CA GLY A 561 35.64 18.20 38.42
C GLY A 561 36.08 16.73 38.27
N PHE A 562 35.92 16.13 37.09
CA PHE A 562 36.44 14.78 36.84
C PHE A 562 37.89 14.87 36.31
N GLU A 563 38.83 14.30 37.04
CA GLU A 563 40.26 14.26 36.68
C GLU A 563 40.84 12.82 36.77
N GLY A 564 42.03 12.61 36.19
CA GLY A 564 42.81 11.39 36.32
C GLY A 564 42.18 10.13 35.70
N GLU A 565 42.39 8.98 36.34
CA GLU A 565 41.91 7.67 35.87
C GLU A 565 40.38 7.61 35.70
N ARG A 566 39.66 8.40 36.51
CA ARG A 566 38.20 8.53 36.45
C ARG A 566 37.73 9.25 35.19
N LEU A 567 38.44 10.29 34.76
CA LEU A 567 38.19 10.98 33.49
C LEU A 567 38.47 10.06 32.30
N ALA A 568 39.59 9.33 32.32
CA ALA A 568 39.96 8.38 31.26
C ALA A 568 38.91 7.26 31.09
N THR A 569 38.38 6.75 32.20
CA THR A 569 37.33 5.73 32.21
C THR A 569 36.00 6.25 31.64
N LEU A 570 35.62 7.48 31.99
CA LEU A 570 34.41 8.12 31.47
C LEU A 570 34.52 8.41 29.97
N LEU A 571 35.67 8.89 29.51
CA LEU A 571 35.93 9.13 28.08
C LEU A 571 35.88 7.83 27.26
N ALA A 572 36.44 6.74 27.78
CA ALA A 572 36.33 5.42 27.14
C ALA A 572 34.88 4.91 27.09
N ALA A 573 34.08 5.18 28.12
CA ALA A 573 32.66 4.82 28.15
C ALA A 573 31.81 5.65 27.18
N VAL A 574 32.07 6.95 27.08
CA VAL A 574 31.41 7.86 26.12
C VAL A 574 31.74 7.44 24.68
N LYS A 575 33.02 7.21 24.36
CA LYS A 575 33.48 6.75 23.03
C LYS A 575 32.82 5.43 22.61
N ARG A 576 32.64 4.51 23.56
CA ARG A 576 31.98 3.21 23.34
C ARG A 576 30.46 3.32 23.15
N ARG A 577 29.81 4.32 23.76
CA ARG A 577 28.34 4.45 23.75
C ARG A 577 27.81 5.33 22.62
N TYR A 578 28.54 6.37 22.26
CA TYR A 578 28.04 7.40 21.34
C TYR A 578 28.85 7.50 20.03
N GLY A 579 29.86 6.64 19.83
CA GLY A 579 30.87 6.89 18.82
C GLY A 579 31.75 8.10 19.19
N GLY A 580 32.79 8.37 18.42
CA GLY A 580 33.62 9.55 18.62
C GLY A 580 32.88 10.85 18.27
N HIS A 581 33.33 11.97 18.82
CA HIS A 581 32.83 13.33 18.57
C HIS A 581 33.17 13.87 17.17
N GLU A 582 33.57 12.99 16.26
CA GLU A 582 34.16 13.30 14.96
C GLU A 582 33.12 13.58 13.85
N TRP A 583 31.93 14.07 14.22
CA TRP A 583 30.99 14.63 13.23
C TRP A 583 30.86 16.15 13.28
N LEU A 584 31.46 16.81 14.29
CA LEU A 584 31.96 18.20 14.21
C LEU A 584 33.16 18.33 15.18
N PRO A 585 34.37 18.70 14.71
CA PRO A 585 35.55 18.76 15.56
C PRO A 585 35.39 19.79 16.68
N ALA A 586 35.91 19.53 17.87
CA ALA A 586 35.97 20.56 18.90
C ALA A 586 36.88 21.71 18.43
N GLY A 587 36.47 22.95 18.71
CA GLY A 587 37.20 24.13 18.27
C GLY A 587 36.32 25.37 18.16
N ASP A 588 36.96 26.46 17.76
CA ASP A 588 36.32 27.74 17.49
C ASP A 588 35.74 27.76 16.08
N TYR A 589 34.48 28.14 15.98
CA TYR A 589 33.75 28.29 14.73
C TYR A 589 33.41 29.76 14.52
N THR A 590 33.45 30.20 13.27
CA THR A 590 32.92 31.51 12.85
C THR A 590 32.00 31.29 11.67
N ILE A 591 30.76 31.77 11.76
CA ILE A 591 29.77 31.70 10.68
C ILE A 591 29.36 33.13 10.27
N THR A 592 29.13 33.32 8.98
CA THR A 592 28.56 34.58 8.46
C THR A 592 27.05 34.44 8.36
N VAL A 593 26.32 35.36 8.96
CA VAL A 593 24.86 35.42 8.96
C VAL A 593 24.41 36.75 8.35
N PRO A 594 23.35 36.76 7.52
CA PRO A 594 22.73 38.00 7.04
C PRO A 594 22.37 38.92 8.23
N GLY A 595 22.74 40.19 8.14
CA GLY A 595 22.57 41.15 9.25
C GLY A 595 21.12 41.37 9.67
N SER A 596 20.16 41.04 8.81
CA SER A 596 18.72 41.01 9.10
C SER A 596 18.35 40.03 10.22
N LEU A 597 19.08 38.91 10.37
CA LEU A 597 18.81 37.89 11.40
C LEU A 597 19.33 38.27 12.79
N LEU A 598 20.24 39.24 12.90
CA LEU A 598 20.77 39.72 14.19
C LEU A 598 20.02 40.94 14.73
N ALA A 599 19.18 41.58 13.91
CA ALA A 599 18.43 42.78 14.29
C ALA A 599 17.16 42.49 15.12
N GLU A 600 16.73 41.22 15.22
CA GLU A 600 15.54 40.78 15.95
C GLU A 600 15.82 40.08 17.29
N ALA A 601 16.90 40.46 17.98
CA ALA A 601 17.04 40.11 19.40
C ALA A 601 16.33 41.19 20.26
N PRO A 602 15.30 40.84 21.07
CA PRO A 602 14.66 41.81 21.95
C PRO A 602 15.69 42.32 22.97
N ALA A 603 15.88 43.64 22.99
CA ALA A 603 16.71 44.33 23.96
C ALA A 603 16.12 44.17 25.37
N GLY A 604 16.50 43.09 26.07
CA GLY A 604 15.94 42.77 27.37
C GLY A 604 16.43 41.47 27.98
N ALA A 605 17.75 41.30 28.13
CA ALA A 605 18.31 40.33 29.07
C ALA A 605 19.61 40.89 29.65
N GLY A 606 19.44 41.72 30.68
CA GLY A 606 20.53 42.18 31.52
C GLY A 606 21.13 41.02 32.32
N GLU A 607 22.44 41.14 32.58
CA GLU A 607 23.20 40.34 33.52
C GLU A 607 22.44 40.14 34.85
N ALA A 608 22.18 38.89 35.22
CA ALA A 608 21.74 38.52 36.55
C ALA A 608 22.93 37.96 37.33
N ASP A 609 23.58 38.87 38.06
CA ASP A 609 24.39 38.59 39.25
C ASP A 609 23.45 38.23 40.42
N GLY A 610 23.92 37.34 41.29
CA GLY A 610 23.12 36.71 42.33
C GLY A 610 22.83 37.61 43.54
N GLY A 611 21.66 37.45 44.15
CA GLY A 611 21.38 38.07 45.45
C GLY A 611 19.94 37.87 45.91
N ALA A 612 19.79 37.14 47.02
CA ALA A 612 18.53 36.90 47.72
C ALA A 612 17.90 38.20 48.27
N THR A 613 16.55 38.28 48.22
CA THR A 613 15.67 38.60 49.38
C THR A 613 14.18 38.54 48.98
N ASP A 614 13.43 37.71 49.72
CA ASP A 614 12.17 38.00 50.42
C ASP A 614 11.33 39.22 49.94
N ARG A 615 10.16 38.95 49.33
CA ARG A 615 8.86 39.66 49.51
C ARG A 615 7.77 39.21 48.51
N ASP A 616 6.67 38.68 49.04
CA ASP A 616 5.29 38.86 48.51
C ASP A 616 4.94 40.38 48.46
N PRO A 617 3.87 40.89 47.78
CA PRO A 617 2.63 40.22 47.30
C PRO A 617 2.04 40.78 45.96
N VAL A 618 0.79 40.33 45.68
CA VAL A 618 -0.36 41.05 45.09
C VAL A 618 -0.78 40.60 43.68
N ILE A 619 -1.92 39.91 43.67
CA ILE A 619 -2.81 39.63 42.54
C ILE A 619 -3.68 40.89 42.33
N ASP A 620 -3.75 41.38 41.10
CA ASP A 620 -4.85 42.23 40.62
C ASP A 620 -5.36 41.67 39.29
N GLU A 621 -6.61 41.23 39.28
CA GLU A 621 -7.41 40.98 38.08
C GLU A 621 -7.70 42.31 37.38
N PRO A 622 -8.02 42.28 36.06
CA PRO A 622 -9.07 43.17 35.62
C PRO A 622 -10.22 42.46 34.92
N ASP A 623 -11.36 43.03 35.27
CA ASP A 623 -12.74 42.73 34.97
C ASP A 623 -13.13 42.87 33.49
N ALA A 624 -14.31 42.31 33.24
CA ALA A 624 -15.07 42.27 32.01
C ALA A 624 -15.43 43.64 31.41
N GLY A 625 -15.66 43.61 30.10
CA GLY A 625 -16.78 44.32 29.49
C GLY A 625 -16.42 45.18 28.29
N THR A 626 -16.99 44.87 27.13
CA THR A 626 -17.75 45.84 26.29
C THR A 626 -18.45 45.07 25.17
N ALA A 627 -19.78 45.13 25.17
CA ALA A 627 -20.64 44.78 24.06
C ALA A 627 -20.63 45.91 23.01
N ILE A 628 -20.63 45.57 21.72
CA ILE A 628 -21.06 46.46 20.65
C ILE A 628 -22.07 45.73 19.78
N ALA A 629 -23.18 46.42 19.54
CA ALA A 629 -24.27 46.04 18.66
C ALA A 629 -24.14 46.73 17.29
N ASP A 630 -24.77 46.10 16.31
CA ASP A 630 -25.58 46.69 15.24
C ASP A 630 -24.92 47.33 13.99
N GLY A 631 -25.65 47.17 12.87
CA GLY A 631 -25.35 47.62 11.51
C GLY A 631 -25.04 46.44 10.57
N GLY A 632 -25.92 45.97 9.68
CA GLY A 632 -26.91 46.66 8.88
C GLY A 632 -26.28 47.09 7.55
N GLU A 633 -26.54 46.38 6.45
CA GLU A 633 -26.93 46.96 5.14
C GLU A 633 -27.11 45.90 4.04
N ALA A 634 -28.10 46.18 3.21
CA ALA A 634 -28.56 45.41 2.07
C ALA A 634 -27.86 45.85 0.78
N SER A 635 -27.71 44.94 -0.18
CA SER A 635 -27.59 45.14 -1.64
C SER A 635 -27.35 43.74 -2.26
N GLY A 636 -27.88 43.33 -3.40
CA GLY A 636 -28.61 44.02 -4.45
C GLY A 636 -29.06 42.99 -5.50
N GLN A 637 -30.07 43.38 -6.26
CA GLN A 637 -30.85 42.60 -7.20
C GLN A 637 -30.45 43.00 -8.63
N ALA A 638 -30.15 42.03 -9.50
CA ALA A 638 -30.18 42.12 -10.97
C ALA A 638 -30.09 40.66 -11.48
N GLY A 639 -30.95 40.12 -12.35
CA GLY A 639 -31.68 40.71 -13.47
C GLY A 639 -31.17 40.06 -14.75
N GLY A 640 -31.98 39.23 -15.42
CA GLY A 640 -31.57 38.60 -16.68
C GLY A 640 -32.59 37.59 -17.23
N ALA A 641 -33.54 38.10 -18.01
CA ALA A 641 -34.54 37.33 -18.75
C ALA A 641 -33.96 36.70 -20.03
N GLY A 642 -34.56 35.60 -20.48
CA GLY A 642 -34.38 35.03 -21.81
C GLY A 642 -35.47 33.98 -22.09
N GLN A 643 -36.53 34.40 -22.79
CA GLN A 643 -37.60 33.56 -23.37
C GLN A 643 -37.23 33.15 -24.80
N ASP A 644 -37.95 32.11 -25.28
CA ASP A 644 -38.32 31.74 -26.66
C ASP A 644 -37.89 30.29 -26.99
N GLN A 645 -38.79 29.30 -26.92
CA GLN A 645 -39.94 28.93 -27.79
C GLN A 645 -39.57 28.11 -29.04
N ASP A 646 -40.30 27.00 -29.14
CA ASP A 646 -40.78 26.28 -30.33
C ASP A 646 -39.83 25.43 -31.20
N ALA A 647 -40.07 24.11 -31.17
CA ALA A 647 -40.39 23.33 -32.36
C ALA A 647 -41.03 21.97 -32.01
N GLN A 648 -42.36 21.90 -32.17
CA GLN A 648 -43.09 20.67 -32.41
C GLN A 648 -42.91 20.23 -33.88
N GLY A 649 -42.79 18.92 -34.11
CA GLY A 649 -42.86 18.32 -35.44
C GLY A 649 -43.38 16.89 -35.36
N ALA A 650 -44.67 16.72 -35.66
CA ALA A 650 -45.39 15.46 -35.72
C ALA A 650 -45.43 14.89 -37.14
N GLY A 651 -45.65 13.57 -37.25
CA GLY A 651 -46.12 12.86 -38.45
C GLY A 651 -45.07 11.93 -39.06
N ALA A 652 -45.38 10.71 -39.52
CA ALA A 652 -46.66 10.07 -39.76
C ALA A 652 -46.49 8.54 -39.85
N ALA A 653 -47.59 7.84 -39.63
CA ALA A 653 -47.75 6.40 -39.71
C ALA A 653 -47.87 5.87 -41.15
N ALA A 654 -47.33 4.67 -41.37
CA ALA A 654 -47.79 3.63 -42.28
C ALA A 654 -47.24 2.31 -41.70
N GLY A 655 -47.97 1.21 -41.50
CA GLY A 655 -49.21 0.76 -42.11
C GLY A 655 -48.99 -0.65 -42.66
N GLY A 656 -49.13 -1.66 -41.80
CA GLY A 656 -49.58 -3.01 -42.16
C GLY A 656 -48.55 -4.03 -42.66
N ALA A 657 -48.38 -5.12 -41.91
CA ALA A 657 -48.68 -6.48 -42.36
C ALA A 657 -48.56 -7.47 -41.18
N LEU A 658 -49.66 -8.16 -40.89
CA LEU A 658 -49.73 -9.31 -40.00
C LEU A 658 -48.99 -10.48 -40.66
N ALA A 659 -48.01 -11.05 -39.97
CA ALA A 659 -47.40 -12.34 -40.29
C ALA A 659 -47.37 -13.23 -39.05
N GLU A 660 -47.60 -14.51 -39.28
CA GLU A 660 -48.04 -15.56 -38.35
C GLU A 660 -47.04 -15.91 -37.23
N PRO A 661 -47.50 -16.49 -36.09
CA PRO A 661 -46.64 -17.03 -35.07
C PRO A 661 -46.28 -18.49 -35.41
N GLY A 662 -45.03 -18.76 -35.77
CA GLY A 662 -44.62 -20.14 -36.05
C GLY A 662 -43.20 -20.28 -36.58
N ALA A 663 -42.22 -20.10 -35.71
CA ALA A 663 -40.91 -20.73 -35.89
C ALA A 663 -40.32 -20.98 -34.49
N GLU A 664 -40.27 -22.26 -34.09
CA GLU A 664 -39.43 -22.71 -32.99
C GLU A 664 -37.97 -22.28 -33.27
N PRO A 665 -37.22 -21.83 -32.24
CA PRO A 665 -35.81 -21.52 -32.43
C PRO A 665 -35.07 -22.79 -32.86
N GLN A 666 -34.59 -22.79 -34.11
CA GLN A 666 -33.71 -23.82 -34.61
C GLN A 666 -32.44 -23.82 -33.74
N PRO A 667 -31.97 -24.99 -33.27
CA PRO A 667 -30.71 -25.07 -32.53
C PRO A 667 -29.60 -24.54 -33.43
N ILE A 668 -28.86 -23.53 -32.92
CA ILE A 668 -27.64 -23.05 -33.57
C ILE A 668 -26.69 -24.25 -33.65
N GLU A 669 -26.47 -24.73 -34.87
CA GLU A 669 -25.53 -25.81 -35.15
C GLU A 669 -24.13 -25.28 -34.85
N VAL A 670 -23.53 -25.78 -33.76
CA VAL A 670 -22.18 -25.40 -33.30
C VAL A 670 -21.18 -26.02 -34.28
N VAL A 671 -20.79 -25.25 -35.29
CA VAL A 671 -19.77 -25.64 -36.28
C VAL A 671 -18.37 -25.36 -35.70
N ALA A 672 -17.53 -26.39 -35.79
CA ALA A 672 -16.07 -26.44 -35.58
C ALA A 672 -15.50 -25.86 -34.27
N ALA A 673 -14.99 -26.76 -33.42
CA ALA A 673 -14.18 -26.43 -32.26
C ALA A 673 -12.94 -25.63 -32.71
N SER A 674 -12.88 -24.36 -32.35
CA SER A 674 -11.66 -23.57 -32.42
C SER A 674 -10.55 -24.28 -31.64
N THR A 675 -9.38 -24.33 -32.29
CA THR A 675 -8.02 -24.55 -31.78
C THR A 675 -7.91 -24.34 -30.27
N GLY A 676 -7.21 -25.24 -29.56
CA GLY A 676 -7.14 -25.47 -28.09
C GLY A 676 -6.81 -24.29 -27.17
N LEU A 677 -7.41 -23.13 -27.41
CA LEU A 677 -7.38 -21.93 -26.63
C LEU A 677 -8.38 -22.06 -25.50
N THR A 678 -7.99 -21.56 -24.34
CA THR A 678 -8.85 -21.36 -23.19
C THR A 678 -9.58 -20.02 -23.29
N ASN A 679 -10.70 -19.88 -22.59
CA ASN A 679 -11.39 -18.58 -22.48
C ASN A 679 -10.46 -17.46 -21.97
N GLN A 680 -9.51 -17.77 -21.08
CA GLN A 680 -8.51 -16.79 -20.61
C GLN A 680 -7.57 -16.33 -21.74
N GLN A 681 -7.09 -17.24 -22.59
CA GLN A 681 -6.23 -16.86 -23.71
C GLN A 681 -6.96 -15.95 -24.71
N VAL A 682 -8.25 -16.22 -24.96
CA VAL A 682 -9.08 -15.34 -25.79
C VAL A 682 -9.25 -13.96 -25.16
N LEU A 683 -9.51 -13.89 -23.86
CA LEU A 683 -9.60 -12.62 -23.12
C LEU A 683 -8.30 -11.83 -23.19
N SER A 684 -7.16 -12.48 -22.93
CA SER A 684 -5.84 -11.86 -23.02
C SER A 684 -5.52 -11.35 -24.44
N ALA A 685 -5.84 -12.14 -25.47
CA ALA A 685 -5.58 -11.75 -26.85
C ALA A 685 -6.41 -10.53 -27.28
N LEU A 686 -7.71 -10.50 -26.94
CA LEU A 686 -8.60 -9.38 -27.22
C LEU A 686 -8.13 -8.09 -26.54
N TYR A 687 -7.60 -8.20 -25.31
CA TYR A 687 -7.06 -7.06 -24.58
C TYR A 687 -5.78 -6.50 -25.20
N ARG A 688 -4.81 -7.36 -25.50
CA ARG A 688 -3.54 -6.96 -26.12
C ARG A 688 -3.76 -6.36 -27.51
N ALA A 689 -4.60 -7.00 -28.33
CA ALA A 689 -4.95 -6.50 -29.66
C ALA A 689 -5.68 -5.14 -29.62
N GLY A 690 -6.40 -4.86 -28.53
CA GLY A 690 -7.04 -3.57 -28.27
C GLY A 690 -6.09 -2.49 -27.77
N GLY A 691 -4.77 -2.71 -27.81
CA GLY A 691 -3.75 -1.78 -27.32
C GLY A 691 -3.78 -1.61 -25.81
N GLY A 692 -4.10 -2.68 -25.07
CA GLY A 692 -4.31 -2.60 -23.62
C GLY A 692 -5.64 -1.94 -23.25
N THR A 693 -6.60 -1.93 -24.16
CA THR A 693 -7.97 -1.45 -23.90
C THR A 693 -8.97 -2.54 -24.27
N TRP A 694 -10.15 -2.48 -23.66
CA TRP A 694 -11.22 -3.44 -23.93
C TRP A 694 -12.20 -3.02 -25.01
N THR A 695 -11.89 -1.93 -25.70
CA THR A 695 -12.73 -1.44 -26.81
C THR A 695 -12.96 -2.53 -27.86
N LEU A 696 -11.93 -3.35 -28.11
CA LEU A 696 -12.01 -4.49 -29.02
C LEU A 696 -12.88 -5.62 -28.45
N PHE A 697 -12.74 -5.96 -27.17
CA PHE A 697 -13.62 -6.93 -26.51
C PHE A 697 -15.08 -6.50 -26.50
N GLU A 698 -15.38 -5.26 -26.12
CA GLU A 698 -16.76 -4.73 -26.06
C GLU A 698 -17.45 -4.81 -27.43
N ARG A 699 -16.67 -4.62 -28.50
CA ARG A 699 -17.16 -4.74 -29.88
C ARG A 699 -17.19 -6.17 -30.40
N SER A 700 -16.47 -7.10 -29.78
CA SER A 700 -16.47 -8.51 -30.23
C SER A 700 -17.84 -9.18 -30.13
N GLY A 701 -18.74 -8.68 -29.27
CA GLY A 701 -20.03 -9.29 -28.98
C GLY A 701 -19.94 -10.49 -28.05
N LEU A 702 -18.74 -10.81 -27.53
CA LEU A 702 -18.54 -11.90 -26.58
C LEU A 702 -19.01 -11.50 -25.17
N SER A 703 -19.57 -12.48 -24.46
CA SER A 703 -19.98 -12.30 -23.07
C SER A 703 -18.77 -12.46 -22.16
N LEU A 704 -18.26 -11.34 -21.64
CA LEU A 704 -17.17 -11.38 -20.66
C LEU A 704 -17.53 -12.26 -19.48
N ARG A 705 -18.74 -12.12 -18.96
CA ARG A 705 -19.20 -12.87 -17.78
C ARG A 705 -19.08 -14.37 -18.01
N GLU A 706 -19.47 -14.86 -19.18
CA GLU A 706 -19.40 -16.28 -19.52
C GLU A 706 -17.96 -16.76 -19.70
N LEU A 707 -17.14 -15.99 -20.44
CA LEU A 707 -15.74 -16.31 -20.63
C LEU A 707 -14.96 -16.27 -19.30
N ALA A 708 -15.24 -15.28 -18.47
CA ALA A 708 -14.64 -15.08 -17.15
C ALA A 708 -15.05 -16.20 -16.17
N ALA A 709 -16.30 -16.64 -16.21
CA ALA A 709 -16.79 -17.74 -15.36
C ALA A 709 -16.20 -19.11 -15.74
N ALA A 710 -15.72 -19.27 -16.97
CA ALA A 710 -15.17 -20.52 -17.49
C ALA A 710 -13.75 -20.35 -18.05
N ARG A 711 -12.93 -19.47 -17.46
CA ARG A 711 -11.61 -19.04 -17.99
C ARG A 711 -10.67 -20.17 -18.42
N THR A 712 -10.59 -21.23 -17.62
CA THR A 712 -9.71 -22.39 -17.89
C THR A 712 -10.31 -23.38 -18.88
N GLN A 713 -11.61 -23.29 -19.14
CA GLN A 713 -12.26 -24.19 -20.07
C GLN A 713 -11.86 -23.81 -21.51
N PRO A 714 -11.82 -24.80 -22.41
CA PRO A 714 -11.65 -24.54 -23.84
C PRO A 714 -12.69 -23.53 -24.30
N TYR A 715 -12.26 -22.58 -25.13
CA TYR A 715 -13.15 -21.58 -25.70
C TYR A 715 -14.18 -22.26 -26.62
N ARG A 716 -15.45 -21.99 -26.34
CA ARG A 716 -16.61 -22.53 -27.07
C ARG A 716 -17.47 -21.44 -27.72
N GLY A 717 -16.96 -20.21 -27.79
CA GLY A 717 -17.66 -19.10 -28.43
C GLY A 717 -17.53 -19.15 -29.97
N PRO A 718 -18.08 -18.12 -30.67
CA PRO A 718 -17.92 -17.95 -32.11
C PRO A 718 -16.45 -17.93 -32.54
N GLU A 719 -16.16 -18.36 -33.77
CA GLU A 719 -14.81 -18.31 -34.31
C GLU A 719 -14.24 -16.88 -34.24
N LEU A 720 -13.01 -16.72 -33.74
CA LEU A 720 -12.44 -15.40 -33.46
C LEU A 720 -12.24 -14.56 -34.73
N SER A 721 -12.04 -15.22 -35.87
CA SER A 721 -12.02 -14.64 -37.21
C SER A 721 -13.39 -14.11 -37.67
N SER A 722 -14.48 -14.55 -37.04
CA SER A 722 -15.87 -14.25 -37.42
C SER A 722 -16.57 -13.23 -36.52
N LEU A 723 -15.86 -12.66 -35.53
CA LEU A 723 -16.43 -11.70 -34.59
C LEU A 723 -16.93 -10.44 -35.31
N ALA A 724 -18.25 -10.31 -35.42
CA ALA A 724 -18.92 -9.40 -36.35
C ALA A 724 -18.69 -7.91 -36.06
N GLY A 725 -18.39 -7.54 -34.81
CA GLY A 725 -18.14 -6.14 -34.47
C GLY A 725 -16.68 -5.70 -34.58
N LEU A 726 -15.77 -6.59 -35.00
CA LEU A 726 -14.37 -6.26 -35.27
C LEU A 726 -14.17 -5.92 -36.76
N GLY A 727 -13.26 -4.99 -37.06
CA GLY A 727 -12.76 -4.75 -38.42
C GLY A 727 -11.66 -5.74 -38.82
N ASP A 728 -11.25 -5.73 -40.09
CA ASP A 728 -10.21 -6.66 -40.59
C ASP A 728 -8.86 -6.48 -39.88
N ALA A 729 -8.45 -5.22 -39.66
CA ALA A 729 -7.20 -4.92 -38.94
C ALA A 729 -7.24 -5.39 -37.47
N GLU A 730 -8.39 -5.28 -36.82
CA GLU A 730 -8.59 -5.70 -35.42
C GLU A 730 -8.61 -7.23 -35.32
N ARG A 731 -9.22 -7.91 -36.28
CA ARG A 731 -9.16 -9.38 -36.39
C ARG A 731 -7.74 -9.86 -36.63
N GLN A 732 -6.97 -9.16 -37.47
CA GLN A 732 -5.57 -9.50 -37.73
C GLN A 732 -4.70 -9.29 -36.49
N ALA A 733 -4.90 -8.20 -35.76
CA ALA A 733 -4.22 -7.97 -34.48
C ALA A 733 -4.60 -9.04 -33.45
N LEU A 734 -5.88 -9.37 -33.32
CA LEU A 734 -6.34 -10.46 -32.45
C LEU A 734 -5.70 -11.80 -32.80
N GLN A 735 -5.65 -12.14 -34.09
CA GLN A 735 -5.03 -13.38 -34.57
C GLN A 735 -3.53 -13.43 -34.21
N HIS A 736 -2.81 -12.32 -34.37
CA HIS A 736 -1.40 -12.23 -33.99
C HIS A 736 -1.19 -12.50 -32.48
N GLU A 737 -2.01 -11.90 -31.62
CA GLU A 737 -1.92 -12.11 -30.17
C GLU A 737 -2.31 -13.53 -29.75
N ILE A 738 -3.24 -14.17 -30.46
CA ILE A 738 -3.58 -15.58 -30.26
C ILE A 738 -2.40 -16.48 -30.59
N GLU A 739 -1.71 -16.22 -31.71
CA GLU A 739 -0.54 -16.99 -32.14
C GLU A 739 0.63 -16.86 -31.15
N ASP A 740 0.84 -15.65 -30.61
CA ASP A 740 1.81 -15.38 -29.53
C ASP A 740 1.46 -16.17 -28.26
N LEU A 741 0.23 -16.06 -27.79
CA LEU A 741 -0.24 -16.74 -26.56
C LEU A 741 -0.34 -18.27 -26.69
N ALA A 742 -0.48 -18.79 -27.91
CA ALA A 742 -0.46 -20.21 -28.20
C ALA A 742 0.99 -20.76 -28.28
N GLY A 743 2.01 -19.89 -28.27
CA GLY A 743 3.40 -20.28 -28.47
C GLY A 743 3.69 -20.81 -29.87
N THR A 744 2.87 -20.43 -30.86
CA THR A 744 2.97 -20.87 -32.26
C THR A 744 3.50 -19.78 -33.19
N GLY A 745 4.12 -18.72 -32.64
CA GLY A 745 4.68 -17.63 -33.42
C GLY A 745 5.70 -18.12 -34.47
N PRO A 746 5.83 -17.41 -35.62
CA PRO A 746 6.80 -17.76 -36.65
C PRO A 746 8.21 -17.69 -36.05
N ALA A 747 8.95 -18.81 -36.16
CA ALA A 747 10.34 -18.92 -35.74
C ALA A 747 11.28 -18.03 -36.56
#